data_AF-A0A954DEY3-F1
#
_entry.id   AF-A0A954DEY3-F1
#
_cell.length_a   1.000
_cell.length_b   1.000
_cell.length_c   1.000
_cell.angle_alpha   90.00
_cell.angle_beta   90.00
_cell.angle_gamma   90.00
#
_symmetry.space_group_name_H-M   'P 1'
#
loop_
_entity.id
_entity.type
_entity.pdbx_description
1 polymer ?
#
loop_
_entity_poly.entity_id
_entity_poly.type
_entity_poly.pdbx_seq_one_letter_code
_entity_poly.pdbx_strand_id
1 'polypeptide(L)'
;MTATLFLLALTTAAILGGLLPLAVRESSRALHLLLCLAAGFFLGTVFLHLLPELSHIASGQTTVWTWVLVGLLGVLVLDLGIFGHQSHAAVGWATLLGLGVHAAMVGLGLGMLPEVSMAFAFGMFAHKFGETFSLVSALRLSVQRRSWLLGLLVLFALVTPLTMLLGNAIRDSVPESFHMVVSALAAGSFLYVAVGDILPEVFHDSRDRSYKIVLLLLGTAFAALASLGHDFLHHAGSTPETIVDHGDHVHVVPATSDALGDGPGRFVLGLFGEAWSALCAAAPFLLAGFFVAGLIKVWMPKRFLTRALGGDDFASIVRASLIGAPLPLCSCSVLPTAIGLRKSGASKSSTISFLVATPETGIDSIAISAALLDPFLTIARPIGAVLSAIAAGLAASIPGRRSPIAVVDAKVTPPESEVASDGRDCCAQDEAKAGADVLHAHSHEEHLHGEPASPASSAPDKLREAVRFGFGPLFEDIVPSLLVGIVLAALFSMILPADLLAGSVGRGFLGIAAAALLGLPIYVCASASTPVAAALLAKGLSPGAALVFLLVGPATNLASIFVLTKEFGRRVVAFYVAAVVIVAVLLGLLTNLVYRAWSLPEPTGAAHDHEPSILGIVAGTLLLAIALRAIVRRVSNS
;
A
#
# COMPACT_ATOMS: atom_id res chain seq x y z
N MET A 1 -14.64 25.82 -26.40
CA MET A 1 -13.23 25.99 -26.80
C MET A 1 -13.02 25.19 -28.09
N THR A 2 -12.34 25.72 -29.11
CA THR A 2 -12.09 24.93 -30.33
C THR A 2 -11.09 23.80 -30.06
N ALA A 3 -11.19 22.67 -30.77
CA ALA A 3 -10.30 21.53 -30.59
C ALA A 3 -8.82 21.91 -30.72
N THR A 4 -8.48 22.80 -31.66
CA THR A 4 -7.12 23.31 -31.85
C THR A 4 -6.61 24.10 -30.64
N LEU A 5 -7.45 24.97 -30.06
CA LEU A 5 -7.08 25.73 -28.85
C LEU A 5 -6.90 24.80 -27.65
N PHE A 6 -7.74 23.76 -27.53
CA PHE A 6 -7.59 22.75 -26.48
C PHE A 6 -6.26 21.99 -26.58
N LEU A 7 -5.92 21.50 -27.78
CA LEU A 7 -4.67 20.78 -28.02
C LEU A 7 -3.44 21.66 -27.75
N LEU A 8 -3.47 22.92 -28.17
CA LEU A 8 -2.41 23.90 -27.90
C LEU A 8 -2.26 24.17 -26.40
N ALA A 9 -3.37 24.41 -25.70
CA ALA A 9 -3.37 24.64 -24.26
C ALA A 9 -2.85 23.42 -23.49
N LEU A 10 -3.29 22.22 -23.86
CA LEU A 10 -2.86 20.96 -23.25
C LEU A 10 -1.35 20.71 -23.44
N THR A 11 -0.84 20.91 -24.66
CA THR A 11 0.58 20.77 -24.97
C THR A 11 1.41 21.82 -24.23
N THR A 12 0.90 23.05 -24.13
CA THR A 12 1.56 24.13 -23.40
C THR A 12 1.65 23.81 -21.91
N ALA A 13 0.55 23.34 -21.29
CA ALA A 13 0.54 22.90 -19.91
C ALA A 13 1.56 21.78 -19.66
N ALA A 14 1.63 20.80 -20.57
CA ALA A 14 2.61 19.71 -20.52
C ALA A 14 4.05 20.24 -20.55
N ILE A 15 4.38 21.14 -21.49
CA ILE A 15 5.73 21.70 -21.62
C ILE A 15 6.09 22.54 -20.39
N LEU A 16 5.18 23.39 -19.91
CA LEU A 16 5.41 24.21 -18.71
C LEU A 16 5.67 23.35 -17.47
N GLY A 17 4.91 22.26 -17.29
CA GLY A 17 5.11 21.31 -16.19
C GLY A 17 6.50 20.68 -16.21
N GLY A 18 6.98 20.25 -17.37
CA GLY A 18 8.30 19.64 -17.51
C GLY A 18 9.48 20.62 -17.50
N LEU A 19 9.26 21.89 -17.89
CA LEU A 19 10.30 22.92 -17.83
C LEU A 19 10.56 23.39 -16.38
N LEU A 20 9.55 23.34 -15.51
CA LEU A 20 9.66 23.84 -14.14
C LEU A 20 10.74 23.10 -13.32
N PRO A 21 10.82 21.76 -13.28
CA PRO A 21 11.94 21.05 -12.65
C PRO A 21 13.30 21.41 -13.24
N LEU A 22 13.37 21.75 -14.53
CA LEU A 22 14.64 22.13 -15.20
C LEU A 22 15.09 23.55 -14.85
N ALA A 23 14.15 24.45 -14.56
CA ALA A 23 14.40 25.85 -14.23
C ALA A 23 14.75 26.07 -12.75
N VAL A 24 14.20 25.24 -11.86
CA VAL A 24 14.35 25.39 -10.41
C VAL A 24 15.41 24.39 -9.88
N ARG A 25 16.24 24.82 -8.92
CA ARG A 25 17.18 23.92 -8.21
C ARG A 25 16.41 22.96 -7.28
N GLU A 26 16.80 21.69 -7.27
CA GLU A 26 16.15 20.56 -6.56
C GLU A 26 15.78 20.82 -5.09
N SER A 27 16.48 21.71 -4.40
CA SER A 27 16.32 21.95 -2.95
C SER A 27 15.13 22.85 -2.55
N SER A 28 14.30 23.32 -3.48
CA SER A 28 13.20 24.21 -3.07
C SER A 28 12.06 23.39 -2.45
N ARG A 29 11.81 23.60 -1.15
CA ARG A 29 10.64 23.08 -0.41
C ARG A 29 9.34 23.25 -1.21
N ALA A 30 9.22 24.35 -1.95
CA ALA A 30 8.09 24.65 -2.83
C ALA A 30 7.81 23.57 -3.90
N LEU A 31 8.85 22.95 -4.46
CA LEU A 31 8.70 21.95 -5.53
C LEU A 31 8.05 20.65 -5.00
N HIS A 32 8.51 20.20 -3.83
CA HIS A 32 7.92 19.05 -3.14
C HIS A 32 6.49 19.33 -2.69
N LEU A 33 6.20 20.53 -2.18
CA LEU A 33 4.85 20.92 -1.78
C LEU A 33 3.89 20.97 -2.99
N LEU A 34 4.36 21.46 -4.13
CA LEU A 34 3.57 21.47 -5.36
C LEU A 34 3.28 20.06 -5.88
N LEU A 35 4.25 19.14 -5.77
CA LEU A 35 4.04 17.73 -6.07
C LEU A 35 2.99 17.09 -5.14
N CYS A 36 2.96 17.44 -3.85
CA CYS A 36 1.95 16.95 -2.90
C CYS A 36 0.54 17.39 -3.29
N LEU A 37 0.38 18.66 -3.67
CA LEU A 37 -0.89 19.21 -4.12
C LEU A 37 -1.35 18.52 -5.41
N ALA A 38 -0.44 18.32 -6.37
CA ALA A 38 -0.73 17.58 -7.60
C ALA A 38 -1.13 16.13 -7.30
N ALA A 39 -0.37 15.41 -6.46
CA ALA A 39 -0.70 14.05 -6.04
C ALA A 39 -2.10 13.93 -5.45
N GLY A 40 -2.49 14.88 -4.59
CA GLY A 40 -3.83 14.98 -4.05
C GLY A 40 -4.90 15.18 -5.12
N PHE A 41 -4.67 16.11 -6.06
CA PHE A 41 -5.58 16.35 -7.17
C PHE A 41 -5.78 15.09 -8.03
N PHE A 42 -4.69 14.39 -8.37
CA PHE A 42 -4.74 13.13 -9.13
C PHE A 42 -5.53 12.04 -8.40
N LEU A 43 -5.26 11.86 -7.10
CA LEU A 43 -5.98 10.87 -6.30
C LEU A 43 -7.48 11.20 -6.24
N GLY A 44 -7.81 12.48 -6.09
CA GLY A 44 -9.18 12.97 -6.13
C GLY A 44 -9.86 12.75 -7.49
N THR A 45 -9.20 13.05 -8.60
CA THR A 45 -9.80 12.85 -9.95
C THR A 45 -10.02 11.37 -10.28
N VAL A 46 -9.12 10.47 -9.85
CA VAL A 46 -9.33 9.02 -9.99
C VAL A 46 -10.59 8.59 -9.23
N PHE A 47 -10.64 8.86 -7.93
CA PHE A 47 -11.65 8.26 -7.05
C PHE A 47 -12.99 8.99 -7.04
N LEU A 48 -13.01 10.29 -7.30
CA LEU A 48 -14.23 11.10 -7.23
C LEU A 48 -14.86 11.36 -8.60
N HIS A 49 -14.13 11.15 -9.69
CA HIS A 49 -14.64 11.42 -11.04
C HIS A 49 -14.49 10.22 -11.97
N LEU A 50 -13.27 9.77 -12.28
CA LEU A 50 -13.03 8.74 -13.30
C LEU A 50 -13.66 7.39 -12.98
N LEU A 51 -13.47 6.85 -11.76
CA LEU A 51 -14.04 5.55 -11.39
C LEU A 51 -15.56 5.61 -11.22
N PRO A 52 -16.15 6.62 -10.55
CA PRO A 52 -17.61 6.77 -10.50
C PRO A 52 -18.25 6.96 -11.88
N GLU A 53 -17.66 7.78 -12.76
CA GLU A 53 -18.17 7.99 -14.13
C GLU A 53 -18.20 6.68 -14.92
N LEU A 54 -17.11 5.90 -14.85
CA LEU A 54 -17.08 4.56 -15.44
C LEU A 54 -18.15 3.64 -14.84
N SER A 55 -18.46 3.77 -13.54
CA SER A 55 -19.52 2.98 -12.90
C SER A 55 -20.90 3.32 -13.45
N HIS A 56 -21.17 4.60 -13.73
CA HIS A 56 -22.45 5.05 -14.30
C HIS A 56 -22.61 4.63 -15.75
N ILE A 57 -21.58 4.86 -16.58
CA ILE A 57 -21.55 4.47 -18.00
C ILE A 57 -21.66 2.94 -18.14
N ALA A 58 -21.06 2.19 -17.21
CA ALA A 58 -20.99 0.74 -17.25
C ALA A 58 -22.11 0.02 -16.48
N SER A 59 -23.18 0.70 -16.05
CA SER A 59 -24.23 0.09 -15.23
C SER A 59 -24.75 -1.22 -15.86
N GLY A 60 -24.38 -2.36 -15.25
CA GLY A 60 -24.70 -3.72 -15.73
C GLY A 60 -23.62 -4.44 -16.55
N GLN A 61 -22.51 -3.81 -16.92
CA GLN A 61 -21.40 -4.43 -17.67
C GLN A 61 -20.16 -4.67 -16.79
N THR A 62 -20.02 -5.91 -16.31
CA THR A 62 -18.88 -6.38 -15.49
C THR A 62 -17.52 -6.30 -16.19
N THR A 63 -17.52 -6.16 -17.52
CA THR A 63 -16.33 -6.10 -18.36
C THR A 63 -15.51 -4.84 -18.14
N VAL A 64 -16.13 -3.71 -17.77
CA VAL A 64 -15.43 -2.41 -17.63
C VAL A 64 -14.36 -2.46 -16.57
N TRP A 65 -14.69 -2.96 -15.39
CA TRP A 65 -13.74 -3.06 -14.29
C TRP A 65 -12.64 -4.08 -14.52
N THR A 66 -12.91 -5.09 -15.36
CA THR A 66 -11.85 -5.99 -15.84
C THR A 66 -10.82 -5.21 -16.65
N TRP A 67 -11.26 -4.30 -17.51
CA TRP A 67 -10.37 -3.43 -18.28
C TRP A 67 -9.66 -2.38 -17.42
N VAL A 68 -10.31 -1.85 -16.37
CA VAL A 68 -9.63 -1.02 -15.36
C VAL A 68 -8.50 -1.80 -14.70
N LEU A 69 -8.77 -3.03 -14.27
CA LEU A 69 -7.74 -3.90 -13.67
C LEU A 69 -6.62 -4.23 -14.66
N VAL A 70 -6.94 -4.51 -15.93
CA VAL A 70 -5.95 -4.74 -16.99
C VAL A 70 -5.08 -3.51 -17.21
N GLY A 71 -5.65 -2.30 -17.18
CA GLY A 71 -4.90 -1.05 -17.28
C GLY A 71 -3.93 -0.88 -16.12
N LEU A 72 -4.40 -1.11 -14.89
CA LEU A 72 -3.60 -1.03 -13.67
C LEU A 72 -2.47 -2.07 -13.66
N LEU A 73 -2.80 -3.35 -13.87
CA LEU A 73 -1.84 -4.45 -13.86
C LEU A 73 -0.89 -4.37 -15.07
N GLY A 74 -1.36 -3.86 -16.20
CA GLY A 74 -0.55 -3.68 -17.40
C GLY A 74 0.63 -2.74 -17.16
N VAL A 75 0.37 -1.58 -16.55
CA VAL A 75 1.46 -0.63 -16.20
C VAL A 75 2.34 -1.20 -15.10
N LEU A 76 1.77 -1.83 -14.07
CA LEU A 76 2.53 -2.53 -13.02
C LEU A 76 3.50 -3.58 -13.59
N VAL A 77 3.03 -4.41 -14.53
CA VAL A 77 3.86 -5.45 -15.16
C VAL A 77 4.93 -4.83 -16.06
N LEU A 78 4.64 -3.73 -16.76
CA LEU A 78 5.64 -3.02 -17.55
C LEU A 78 6.76 -2.47 -16.66
N ASP A 79 6.41 -1.87 -15.52
CA ASP A 79 7.38 -1.35 -14.55
C ASP A 79 8.23 -2.46 -13.93
N LEU A 80 7.59 -3.57 -13.54
CA LEU A 80 8.28 -4.74 -12.97
C LEU A 80 9.15 -5.48 -14.00
N GLY A 81 8.62 -5.66 -15.22
CA GLY A 81 9.18 -6.53 -16.26
C GLY A 81 10.33 -5.91 -17.04
N ILE A 82 10.33 -4.59 -17.22
CA ILE A 82 11.35 -3.89 -18.03
C ILE A 82 12.49 -3.37 -17.15
N PHE A 83 12.22 -3.05 -15.87
CA PHE A 83 13.16 -2.32 -15.02
C PHE A 83 13.47 -2.98 -13.66
N GLY A 84 13.47 -4.32 -13.60
CA GLY A 84 13.96 -5.13 -12.46
C GLY A 84 15.45 -4.94 -12.08
N HIS A 85 16.07 -3.81 -12.46
CA HIS A 85 17.47 -3.47 -12.30
C HIS A 85 17.69 -2.11 -11.60
N GLN A 86 17.92 -2.17 -10.28
CA GLN A 86 19.07 -1.66 -9.50
C GLN A 86 19.75 -0.30 -9.82
N SER A 87 19.27 0.54 -10.74
CA SER A 87 19.93 1.83 -11.07
C SER A 87 18.94 2.98 -11.09
N HIS A 88 19.33 4.15 -10.58
CA HIS A 88 18.57 5.40 -10.71
C HIS A 88 18.24 5.75 -12.17
N ALA A 89 19.01 5.21 -13.13
CA ALA A 89 18.71 5.30 -14.55
C ALA A 89 17.44 4.55 -14.96
N ALA A 90 17.15 3.40 -14.32
CA ALA A 90 16.00 2.58 -14.65
C ALA A 90 14.67 3.25 -14.25
N VAL A 91 14.66 4.00 -13.15
CA VAL A 91 13.45 4.68 -12.63
C VAL A 91 12.91 5.68 -13.65
N GLY A 92 13.73 6.60 -14.16
CA GLY A 92 13.28 7.60 -15.12
C GLY A 92 12.76 7.00 -16.44
N TRP A 93 13.37 5.91 -16.92
CA TRP A 93 12.90 5.21 -18.11
C TRP A 93 11.61 4.42 -17.88
N ALA A 94 11.43 3.82 -16.70
CA ALA A 94 10.17 3.19 -16.28
C ALA A 94 9.04 4.22 -16.27
N THR A 95 9.24 5.34 -15.57
CA THR A 95 8.28 6.43 -15.50
C THR A 95 7.94 6.99 -16.88
N LEU A 96 8.92 7.12 -17.81
CA LEU A 96 8.66 7.55 -19.18
C LEU A 96 7.75 6.57 -19.93
N LEU A 97 7.99 5.27 -19.78
CA LEU A 97 7.21 4.25 -20.47
C LEU A 97 5.80 4.13 -19.88
N GLY A 98 5.69 4.00 -18.55
CA GLY A 98 4.41 3.88 -17.84
C GLY A 98 3.51 5.09 -18.07
N LEU A 99 4.02 6.30 -17.84
CA LEU A 99 3.30 7.54 -18.16
C LEU A 99 3.03 7.68 -19.66
N GLY A 100 3.92 7.18 -20.53
CA GLY A 100 3.73 7.24 -21.98
C GLY A 100 2.52 6.43 -22.44
N VAL A 101 2.36 5.21 -21.91
CA VAL A 101 1.18 4.36 -22.14
C VAL A 101 -0.08 5.04 -21.59
N HIS A 102 -0.03 5.56 -20.37
CA HIS A 102 -1.14 6.31 -19.77
C HIS A 102 -1.55 7.52 -20.64
N ALA A 103 -0.60 8.37 -21.02
CA ALA A 103 -0.83 9.55 -21.85
C ALA A 103 -1.42 9.21 -23.23
N ALA A 104 -1.06 8.05 -23.79
CA ALA A 104 -1.59 7.56 -25.05
C ALA A 104 -3.05 7.09 -24.91
N MET A 105 -3.37 6.37 -23.83
CA MET A 105 -4.74 5.92 -23.55
C MET A 105 -5.68 7.09 -23.27
N VAL A 106 -5.22 8.05 -22.47
CA VAL A 106 -5.96 9.28 -22.18
C VAL A 106 -6.21 10.06 -23.47
N GLY A 107 -5.19 10.28 -24.30
CA GLY A 107 -5.38 10.99 -25.56
C GLY A 107 -6.36 10.28 -26.48
N LEU A 108 -6.22 8.97 -26.67
CA LEU A 108 -7.13 8.17 -27.49
C LEU A 108 -8.59 8.28 -27.00
N GLY A 109 -8.82 8.14 -25.69
CA GLY A 109 -10.14 8.28 -25.08
C GLY A 109 -10.74 9.68 -25.25
N LEU A 110 -9.93 10.74 -25.06
CA LEU A 110 -10.36 12.13 -25.27
C LEU A 110 -10.75 12.42 -26.72
N GLY A 111 -10.04 11.82 -27.68
CA GLY A 111 -10.37 11.96 -29.10
C GLY A 111 -11.74 11.39 -29.45
N MET A 112 -12.23 10.47 -28.62
CA MET A 112 -13.51 9.80 -28.78
C MET A 112 -14.65 10.49 -28.01
N LEU A 113 -14.41 11.65 -27.37
CA LEU A 113 -15.43 12.44 -26.68
C LEU A 113 -16.02 13.52 -27.61
N PRO A 114 -17.36 13.73 -27.58
CA PRO A 114 -18.03 14.58 -28.57
C PRO A 114 -17.75 16.04 -28.29
N GLU A 115 -17.74 16.38 -27.00
CA GLU A 115 -17.41 17.71 -26.52
C GLU A 115 -16.61 17.60 -25.22
N VAL A 116 -15.77 18.60 -24.96
CA VAL A 116 -14.97 18.71 -23.74
C VAL A 116 -15.43 19.96 -23.00
N SER A 117 -15.97 19.80 -21.80
CA SER A 117 -16.40 20.93 -20.97
C SER A 117 -15.20 21.75 -20.49
N MET A 118 -15.41 23.04 -20.20
CA MET A 118 -14.34 23.93 -19.71
C MET A 118 -13.78 23.49 -18.35
N ALA A 119 -14.64 22.95 -17.47
CA ALA A 119 -14.23 22.41 -16.17
C ALA A 119 -13.32 21.18 -16.34
N PHE A 120 -13.72 20.25 -17.21
CA PHE A 120 -12.91 19.08 -17.55
C PHE A 120 -11.58 19.49 -18.19
N ALA A 121 -11.58 20.47 -19.09
CA ALA A 121 -10.37 20.96 -19.72
C ALA A 121 -9.36 21.54 -18.71
N PHE A 122 -9.83 22.34 -17.73
CA PHE A 122 -8.96 22.88 -16.69
C PHE A 122 -8.35 21.77 -15.82
N GLY A 123 -9.16 20.79 -15.42
CA GLY A 123 -8.67 19.62 -14.70
C GLY A 123 -7.63 18.84 -15.48
N MET A 124 -7.84 18.65 -16.78
CA MET A 124 -6.89 18.01 -17.69
C MET A 124 -5.58 18.79 -17.83
N PHE A 125 -5.61 20.12 -17.83
CA PHE A 125 -4.38 20.92 -17.86
C PHE A 125 -3.57 20.78 -16.57
N ALA A 126 -4.23 20.80 -15.42
CA ALA A 126 -3.58 20.60 -14.12
C ALA A 126 -2.99 19.19 -14.01
N HIS A 127 -3.74 18.17 -14.44
CA HIS A 127 -3.26 16.79 -14.58
C HIS A 127 -2.02 16.72 -15.47
N LYS A 128 -2.10 17.24 -16.71
CA LYS A 128 -1.01 17.14 -17.68
C LYS A 128 0.26 17.88 -17.24
N PHE A 129 0.08 18.97 -16.51
CA PHE A 129 1.19 19.70 -15.87
C PHE A 129 1.89 18.85 -14.80
N GLY A 130 1.13 18.21 -13.90
CA GLY A 130 1.68 17.36 -12.84
C GLY A 130 2.38 16.12 -13.39
N GLU A 131 1.83 15.54 -14.46
CA GLU A 131 2.38 14.35 -15.12
C GLU A 131 3.77 14.63 -15.70
N THR A 132 3.94 15.69 -16.48
CA THR A 132 5.24 16.05 -17.07
C THR A 132 6.23 16.57 -16.04
N PHE A 133 5.75 17.25 -15.01
CA PHE A 133 6.57 17.65 -13.87
C PHE A 133 7.20 16.43 -13.19
N SER A 134 6.39 15.41 -12.89
CA SER A 134 6.85 14.16 -12.28
C SER A 134 7.85 13.43 -13.19
N LEU A 135 7.49 13.28 -14.47
CA LEU A 135 8.33 12.61 -15.47
C LEU A 135 9.72 13.24 -15.58
N VAL A 136 9.80 14.56 -15.74
CA VAL A 136 11.08 15.24 -15.92
C VAL A 136 11.91 15.19 -14.63
N SER A 137 11.27 15.29 -13.46
CA SER A 137 11.95 15.13 -12.17
C SER A 137 12.61 13.74 -12.06
N ALA A 138 11.91 12.68 -12.45
CA ALA A 138 12.46 11.32 -12.48
C ALA A 138 13.57 11.16 -13.55
N LEU A 139 13.35 11.64 -14.78
CA LEU A 139 14.31 11.50 -15.88
C LEU A 139 15.64 12.23 -15.65
N ARG A 140 15.67 13.29 -14.84
CA ARG A 140 16.91 14.00 -14.50
C ARG A 140 17.92 13.11 -13.77
N LEU A 141 17.44 12.13 -13.01
CA LEU A 141 18.29 11.15 -12.34
C LEU A 141 18.96 10.19 -13.32
N SER A 142 18.37 10.01 -14.51
CA SER A 142 18.76 9.02 -15.51
C SER A 142 19.49 9.64 -16.70
N VAL A 143 19.12 10.85 -17.11
CA VAL A 143 19.61 11.53 -18.32
C VAL A 143 20.30 12.84 -17.94
N GLN A 144 21.63 12.84 -18.01
CA GLN A 144 22.47 13.99 -17.64
C GLN A 144 22.45 15.13 -18.67
N ARG A 145 22.18 14.81 -19.95
CA ARG A 145 22.26 15.78 -21.05
C ARG A 145 20.94 16.55 -21.22
N ARG A 146 20.94 17.84 -20.88
CA ARG A 146 19.76 18.73 -20.92
C ARG A 146 19.03 18.74 -22.27
N SER A 147 19.75 18.69 -23.40
CA SER A 147 19.12 18.67 -24.74
C SER A 147 18.31 17.39 -24.99
N TRP A 148 18.76 16.25 -24.45
CA TRP A 148 18.01 14.99 -24.54
C TRP A 148 16.78 15.00 -23.65
N LEU A 149 16.89 15.54 -22.42
CA LEU A 149 15.74 15.74 -21.54
C LEU A 149 14.65 16.60 -22.20
N LEU A 150 15.04 17.71 -22.83
CA LEU A 150 14.10 18.57 -23.55
C LEU A 150 13.46 17.85 -24.75
N GLY A 151 14.25 17.06 -25.49
CA GLY A 151 13.73 16.25 -26.59
C GLY A 151 12.70 15.21 -26.13
N LEU A 152 12.98 14.51 -25.03
CA LEU A 152 12.06 13.55 -24.43
C LEU A 152 10.80 14.21 -23.88
N LEU A 153 10.92 15.40 -23.26
CA LEU A 153 9.76 16.18 -22.81
C LEU A 153 8.85 16.55 -23.98
N VAL A 154 9.41 17.06 -25.09
CA VAL A 154 8.62 17.40 -26.27
C VAL A 154 7.95 16.18 -26.87
N LEU A 155 8.70 15.07 -27.01
CA LEU A 155 8.16 13.81 -27.50
C LEU A 155 6.96 13.35 -26.64
N PHE A 156 7.12 13.37 -25.33
CA PHE A 156 6.09 12.99 -24.38
C PHE A 156 4.88 13.93 -24.40
N ALA A 157 5.10 15.25 -24.45
CA ALA A 157 4.04 16.25 -24.52
C ALA A 157 3.17 16.09 -25.78
N LEU A 158 3.73 15.52 -26.86
CA LEU A 158 3.01 15.25 -28.10
C LEU A 158 2.20 13.94 -28.08
N VAL A 159 2.44 13.02 -27.14
CA VAL A 159 1.74 11.72 -27.11
C VAL A 159 0.22 11.91 -27.01
N THR A 160 -0.25 12.69 -26.03
CA THR A 160 -1.68 12.92 -25.82
C THR A 160 -2.37 13.63 -27.00
N PRO A 161 -1.86 14.75 -27.57
CA PRO A 161 -2.51 15.38 -28.71
C PRO A 161 -2.48 14.49 -29.98
N LEU A 162 -1.39 13.75 -30.23
CA LEU A 162 -1.32 12.83 -31.38
C LEU A 162 -2.32 11.69 -31.26
N THR A 163 -2.42 11.08 -30.08
CA THR A 163 -3.38 10.00 -29.82
C THR A 163 -4.82 10.49 -29.76
N MET A 164 -5.06 11.74 -29.35
CA MET A 164 -6.37 12.40 -29.45
C MET A 164 -6.81 12.62 -30.89
N LEU A 165 -5.91 13.09 -31.76
CA LEU A 165 -6.20 13.19 -33.19
C LEU A 165 -6.51 11.83 -33.80
N LEU A 166 -5.75 10.80 -33.42
CA LEU A 166 -6.01 9.43 -33.84
C LEU A 166 -7.38 8.93 -33.34
N GLY A 167 -7.71 9.14 -32.06
CA GLY A 167 -8.98 8.76 -31.45
C GLY A 167 -10.17 9.40 -32.16
N ASN A 168 -10.06 10.69 -32.48
CA ASN A 168 -11.09 11.40 -33.25
C ASN A 168 -11.20 10.88 -34.68
N ALA A 169 -10.10 10.49 -35.31
CA ALA A 169 -10.11 9.95 -36.69
C ALA A 169 -10.75 8.56 -36.79
N ILE A 170 -10.61 7.72 -35.76
CA ILE A 170 -11.13 6.34 -35.77
C ILE A 170 -12.50 6.21 -35.09
N ARG A 171 -12.96 7.24 -34.38
CA ARG A 171 -14.20 7.26 -33.59
C ARG A 171 -15.39 6.65 -34.30
N ASP A 172 -15.66 7.07 -35.54
CA ASP A 172 -16.84 6.61 -36.29
C ASP A 172 -16.66 5.21 -36.89
N SER A 173 -15.43 4.68 -36.85
CA SER A 173 -15.05 3.38 -37.43
C SER A 173 -14.97 2.26 -36.39
N VAL A 174 -15.09 2.57 -35.10
CA VAL A 174 -14.96 1.59 -34.01
C VAL A 174 -16.26 1.46 -33.22
N PRO A 175 -16.54 0.27 -32.65
CA PRO A 175 -17.74 0.07 -31.85
C PRO A 175 -17.66 0.85 -30.52
N GLU A 176 -18.80 1.26 -29.95
CA GLU A 176 -18.86 1.95 -28.65
C GLU A 176 -18.19 1.17 -27.52
N SER A 177 -18.23 -0.17 -27.57
CA SER A 177 -17.53 -1.02 -26.62
C SER A 177 -16.02 -0.74 -26.58
N PHE A 178 -15.43 -0.31 -27.69
CA PHE A 178 -14.01 0.07 -27.76
C PHE A 178 -13.73 1.37 -26.99
N HIS A 179 -14.63 2.35 -27.05
CA HIS A 179 -14.50 3.60 -26.27
C HIS A 179 -14.45 3.29 -24.78
N MET A 180 -15.36 2.44 -24.32
CA MET A 180 -15.44 1.99 -22.94
C MET A 180 -14.17 1.26 -22.49
N VAL A 181 -13.60 0.40 -23.34
CA VAL A 181 -12.34 -0.30 -23.07
C VAL A 181 -11.17 0.69 -22.93
N VAL A 182 -11.05 1.65 -23.85
CA VAL A 182 -9.97 2.65 -23.82
C VAL A 182 -10.06 3.52 -22.56
N SER A 183 -11.27 3.99 -22.23
CA SER A 183 -11.51 4.78 -21.00
C SER A 183 -11.23 3.99 -19.73
N ALA A 184 -11.63 2.72 -19.67
CA ALA A 184 -11.35 1.84 -18.55
C ALA A 184 -9.85 1.59 -18.36
N LEU A 185 -9.13 1.29 -19.45
CA LEU A 185 -7.68 1.12 -19.41
C LEU A 185 -6.95 2.41 -19.01
N ALA A 186 -7.43 3.57 -19.49
CA ALA A 186 -6.92 4.88 -19.08
C ALA A 186 -7.10 5.11 -17.58
N ALA A 187 -8.28 4.82 -17.02
CA ALA A 187 -8.54 4.96 -15.58
C ALA A 187 -7.68 3.98 -14.75
N GLY A 188 -7.49 2.74 -15.22
CA GLY A 188 -6.63 1.75 -14.57
C GLY A 188 -5.16 2.16 -14.53
N SER A 189 -4.61 2.56 -15.67
CA SER A 189 -3.23 3.07 -15.76
C SER A 189 -3.05 4.34 -14.92
N PHE A 190 -4.06 5.21 -14.88
CA PHE A 190 -4.04 6.42 -14.05
C PHE A 190 -4.01 6.12 -12.55
N LEU A 191 -4.84 5.17 -12.11
CA LEU A 191 -4.86 4.70 -10.73
C LEU A 191 -3.51 4.11 -10.32
N TYR A 192 -2.87 3.33 -11.20
CA TYR A 192 -1.51 2.84 -10.96
C TYR A 192 -0.51 3.98 -10.79
N VAL A 193 -0.45 4.94 -11.72
CA VAL A 193 0.49 6.06 -11.65
C VAL A 193 0.29 6.89 -10.38
N ALA A 194 -0.97 7.17 -10.01
CA ALA A 194 -1.29 7.96 -8.82
C ALA A 194 -0.80 7.25 -7.53
N VAL A 195 -1.03 5.95 -7.41
CA VAL A 195 -0.74 5.17 -6.17
C VAL A 195 0.67 4.59 -6.15
N GLY A 196 1.19 4.15 -7.30
CA GLY A 196 2.45 3.44 -7.47
C GLY A 196 3.66 4.35 -7.70
N ASP A 197 3.50 5.47 -8.42
CA ASP A 197 4.60 6.38 -8.73
C ASP A 197 4.56 7.64 -7.86
N ILE A 198 3.44 8.37 -7.91
CA ILE A 198 3.37 9.72 -7.35
C ILE A 198 3.29 9.69 -5.81
N LEU A 199 2.44 8.82 -5.25
CA LEU A 199 2.23 8.78 -3.80
C LEU A 199 3.50 8.36 -3.02
N PRO A 200 4.26 7.32 -3.42
CA PRO A 200 5.50 6.97 -2.75
C PRO A 200 6.56 8.06 -2.88
N GLU A 201 6.66 8.73 -4.03
CA GLU A 201 7.60 9.83 -4.25
C GLU A 201 7.32 11.03 -3.32
N VAL A 202 6.05 11.36 -3.08
CA VAL A 202 5.66 12.40 -2.10
C VAL A 202 6.14 12.06 -0.68
N PHE A 203 6.02 10.78 -0.30
CA PHE A 203 6.30 10.29 1.05
C PHE A 203 7.69 9.67 1.23
N HIS A 204 8.56 9.72 0.22
CA HIS A 204 9.91 9.15 0.33
C HIS A 204 10.76 9.89 1.38
N ASP A 205 10.56 11.21 1.52
CA ASP A 205 11.21 12.05 2.54
C ASP A 205 10.26 12.27 3.73
N SER A 206 10.75 12.02 4.94
CA SER A 206 10.01 12.20 6.19
C SER A 206 9.87 13.66 6.64
N ARG A 207 10.62 14.60 6.04
CA ARG A 207 10.49 16.04 6.36
C ARG A 207 9.10 16.58 5.99
N ASP A 208 8.59 17.50 6.82
CA ASP A 208 7.33 18.22 6.60
C ASP A 208 6.09 17.32 6.39
N ARG A 209 6.11 16.08 6.91
CA ARG A 209 5.08 15.07 6.64
C ARG A 209 3.65 15.56 6.90
N SER A 210 3.43 16.37 7.93
CA SER A 210 2.13 16.97 8.24
C SER A 210 1.65 17.93 7.14
N TYR A 211 2.52 18.83 6.67
CA TYR A 211 2.21 19.75 5.57
C TYR A 211 1.94 19.02 4.25
N LYS A 212 2.70 17.94 3.97
CA LYS A 212 2.48 17.10 2.79
C LYS A 212 1.07 16.50 2.78
N ILE A 213 0.61 15.96 3.92
CA ILE A 213 -0.74 15.41 4.06
C ILE A 213 -1.80 16.50 3.86
N VAL A 214 -1.63 17.67 4.45
CA VAL A 214 -2.59 18.79 4.28
C VAL A 214 -2.71 19.20 2.81
N LEU A 215 -1.59 19.31 2.09
CA LEU A 215 -1.60 19.66 0.66
C LEU A 215 -2.20 18.56 -0.19
N LEU A 216 -1.96 17.30 0.13
CA LEU A 216 -2.58 16.15 -0.54
C LEU A 216 -4.11 16.18 -0.35
N LEU A 217 -4.59 16.46 0.86
CA LEU A 217 -6.03 16.64 1.12
C LEU A 217 -6.60 17.86 0.40
N LEU A 218 -5.87 18.97 0.37
CA LEU A 218 -6.27 20.19 -0.35
C LEU A 218 -6.39 19.93 -1.86
N GLY A 219 -5.45 19.19 -2.44
CA GLY A 219 -5.51 18.77 -3.85
C GLY A 219 -6.72 17.89 -4.13
N THR A 220 -7.00 16.93 -3.25
CA THR A 220 -8.17 16.05 -3.34
C THR A 220 -9.47 16.85 -3.26
N ALA A 221 -9.54 17.83 -2.34
CA ALA A 221 -10.68 18.74 -2.22
C ALA A 221 -10.85 19.62 -3.46
N PHE A 222 -9.75 20.08 -4.07
CA PHE A 222 -9.80 20.84 -5.32
C PHE A 222 -10.35 20.00 -6.48
N ALA A 223 -9.97 18.72 -6.58
CA ALA A 223 -10.54 17.79 -7.55
C ALA A 223 -12.04 17.55 -7.32
N ALA A 224 -12.46 17.41 -6.05
CA ALA A 224 -13.87 17.29 -5.68
C ALA A 224 -14.67 18.53 -6.12
N LEU A 225 -14.13 19.73 -5.88
CA LEU A 225 -14.77 20.99 -6.25
C LEU A 225 -14.86 21.17 -7.77
N ALA A 226 -13.81 20.78 -8.51
CA ALA A 226 -13.81 20.80 -9.97
C ALA A 226 -14.89 19.86 -10.55
N SER A 227 -15.14 18.73 -9.88
CA SER A 227 -16.19 17.77 -10.25
C SER A 227 -17.59 18.33 -9.95
N LEU A 228 -17.80 18.89 -8.76
CA LEU A 228 -19.06 19.56 -8.36
C LEU A 228 -19.47 20.71 -9.28
N GLY A 229 -18.50 21.48 -9.77
CA GLY A 229 -18.76 22.60 -10.69
C GLY A 229 -19.35 22.13 -12.02
N HIS A 230 -19.05 20.90 -12.46
CA HIS A 230 -19.62 20.31 -13.67
C HIS A 230 -21.10 20.00 -13.50
N ASP A 231 -21.47 19.37 -12.37
CA ASP A 231 -22.83 18.93 -12.10
C ASP A 231 -23.78 20.11 -11.85
N PHE A 232 -23.30 21.14 -11.14
CA PHE A 232 -24.06 22.36 -10.87
C PHE A 232 -24.38 23.14 -12.15
N LEU A 233 -23.44 23.21 -13.10
CA LEU A 233 -23.65 23.90 -14.38
C LEU A 233 -24.58 23.11 -15.31
N HIS A 234 -24.57 21.78 -15.26
CA HIS A 234 -25.52 20.95 -16.02
C HIS A 234 -26.95 21.03 -15.47
N HIS A 235 -27.13 21.07 -14.15
CA HIS A 235 -28.46 21.19 -13.53
C HIS A 235 -29.04 22.62 -13.62
N ALA A 236 -28.20 23.66 -13.70
CA ALA A 236 -28.67 25.03 -13.90
C ALA A 236 -29.24 25.29 -15.32
N GLY A 237 -29.01 24.37 -16.27
CA GLY A 237 -29.53 24.45 -17.64
C GLY A 237 -30.78 23.60 -17.92
N SER A 238 -31.18 22.71 -17.01
CA SER A 238 -32.36 21.86 -17.16
C SER A 238 -33.52 22.40 -16.33
N THR A 239 -34.58 22.89 -17.00
CA THR A 239 -35.87 23.16 -16.36
C THR A 239 -36.42 21.88 -15.73
N PRO A 240 -36.92 21.90 -14.47
CA PRO A 240 -37.41 20.69 -13.80
C PRO A 240 -38.84 20.40 -14.24
N GLU A 241 -39.03 19.75 -15.38
CA GLU A 241 -40.31 19.11 -15.70
C GLU A 241 -40.07 17.73 -16.33
N THR A 242 -40.19 16.69 -15.51
CA THR A 242 -40.55 15.35 -15.98
C THR A 242 -41.83 14.94 -15.28
N ILE A 243 -42.96 15.27 -15.90
CA ILE A 243 -44.25 14.65 -15.60
C ILE A 243 -44.25 13.30 -16.32
N VAL A 244 -44.08 12.21 -15.58
CA VAL A 244 -44.31 10.85 -16.10
C VAL A 244 -45.76 10.49 -15.80
N ASP A 245 -46.61 10.55 -16.83
CA ASP A 245 -48.01 10.13 -16.75
C ASP A 245 -48.09 8.59 -16.85
N HIS A 246 -48.49 7.95 -15.75
CA HIS A 246 -48.94 6.57 -15.73
C HIS A 246 -50.40 6.54 -15.28
N GLY A 247 -51.28 7.13 -16.07
CA GLY A 247 -52.59 6.60 -16.42
C GLY A 247 -53.66 6.47 -15.34
N ASP A 248 -53.36 6.47 -14.04
CA ASP A 248 -54.35 6.44 -12.96
C ASP A 248 -53.86 6.89 -11.56
N HIS A 249 -52.56 7.17 -11.34
CA HIS A 249 -52.09 7.73 -10.05
C HIS A 249 -50.94 8.74 -10.21
N VAL A 250 -51.20 10.01 -9.83
CA VAL A 250 -50.18 11.06 -9.74
C VAL A 250 -49.43 10.93 -8.41
N HIS A 251 -48.21 10.40 -8.45
CA HIS A 251 -47.29 10.46 -7.32
C HIS A 251 -46.48 11.77 -7.38
N VAL A 252 -46.82 12.72 -6.51
CA VAL A 252 -45.95 13.87 -6.22
C VAL A 252 -44.88 13.37 -5.25
N VAL A 253 -43.71 12.98 -5.76
CA VAL A 253 -42.52 12.75 -4.92
C VAL A 253 -41.95 14.12 -4.56
N PRO A 254 -41.84 14.49 -3.27
CA PRO A 254 -41.25 15.76 -2.89
C PRO A 254 -39.77 15.75 -3.30
N ALA A 255 -39.38 16.69 -4.18
CA ALA A 255 -38.01 16.87 -4.68
C ALA A 255 -36.98 17.30 -3.62
N THR A 256 -37.25 17.09 -2.32
CA THR A 256 -36.38 17.50 -1.21
C THR A 256 -35.67 16.32 -0.53
N SER A 257 -36.09 15.06 -0.75
CA SER A 257 -35.32 13.89 -0.28
C SER A 257 -34.22 13.47 -1.25
N ASP A 258 -34.39 13.76 -2.54
CA ASP A 258 -33.43 13.43 -3.61
C ASP A 258 -32.56 14.63 -4.04
N ALA A 259 -32.80 15.83 -3.49
CA ALA A 259 -31.95 17.01 -3.70
C ALA A 259 -30.61 16.95 -2.95
N LEU A 260 -30.47 16.01 -2.01
CA LEU A 260 -29.17 15.48 -1.59
C LEU A 260 -28.86 14.26 -2.48
N GLY A 261 -28.77 14.51 -3.79
CA GLY A 261 -28.32 13.54 -4.78
C GLY A 261 -26.89 13.08 -4.49
N ASP A 262 -26.40 12.17 -5.31
CA ASP A 262 -25.10 11.46 -5.27
C ASP A 262 -23.84 12.35 -5.31
N GLY A 263 -23.83 13.47 -4.57
CA GLY A 263 -22.71 14.39 -4.48
C GLY A 263 -21.61 13.88 -3.53
N PRO A 264 -20.39 14.47 -3.62
CA PRO A 264 -19.23 14.10 -2.80
C PRO A 264 -19.49 14.17 -1.30
N GLY A 265 -20.47 14.94 -0.82
CA GLY A 265 -20.88 14.96 0.58
C GLY A 265 -21.43 13.62 1.07
N ARG A 266 -22.30 12.95 0.30
CA ARG A 266 -22.80 11.60 0.65
C ARG A 266 -21.71 10.55 0.52
N PHE A 267 -20.82 10.69 -0.46
CA PHE A 267 -19.66 9.82 -0.60
C PHE A 267 -18.73 9.90 0.63
N VAL A 268 -18.40 11.12 1.08
CA VAL A 268 -17.54 11.32 2.27
C VAL A 268 -18.22 10.79 3.53
N LEU A 269 -19.52 11.05 3.73
CA LEU A 269 -20.26 10.52 4.87
C LEU A 269 -20.37 8.99 4.84
N GLY A 270 -20.58 8.40 3.65
CA GLY A 270 -20.55 6.95 3.45
C GLY A 270 -19.17 6.37 3.79
N LEU A 271 -18.09 7.03 3.37
CA LEU A 271 -16.72 6.60 3.65
C LEU A 271 -16.45 6.59 5.16
N PHE A 272 -16.86 7.63 5.88
CA PHE A 272 -16.75 7.66 7.34
C PHE A 272 -17.61 6.60 8.01
N GLY A 273 -18.83 6.35 7.50
CA GLY A 273 -19.73 5.31 7.99
C GLY A 273 -19.12 3.90 7.88
N GLU A 274 -18.61 3.57 6.69
CA GLU A 274 -17.94 2.29 6.41
C GLU A 274 -16.62 2.13 7.18
N ALA A 275 -15.84 3.19 7.30
CA ALA A 275 -14.62 3.16 8.11
C ALA A 275 -14.93 2.96 9.60
N TRP A 276 -15.99 3.59 10.10
CA TRP A 276 -16.43 3.46 11.48
C TRP A 276 -16.98 2.06 11.80
N SER A 277 -17.82 1.50 10.93
CA SER A 277 -18.35 0.15 11.09
C SER A 277 -17.21 -0.89 11.11
N ALA A 278 -16.25 -0.77 10.19
CA ALA A 278 -15.06 -1.62 10.15
C ALA A 278 -14.18 -1.48 11.41
N LEU A 279 -13.98 -0.26 11.90
CA LEU A 279 -13.24 -0.02 13.14
C LEU A 279 -13.93 -0.66 14.36
N CYS A 280 -15.24 -0.48 14.49
CA CYS A 280 -16.03 -1.07 15.58
C CYS A 280 -16.02 -2.60 15.55
N ALA A 281 -16.06 -3.21 14.37
CA ALA A 281 -15.96 -4.65 14.21
C ALA A 281 -14.57 -5.18 14.62
N ALA A 282 -13.50 -4.48 14.23
CA ALA A 282 -12.13 -4.91 14.52
C ALA A 282 -11.66 -4.60 15.96
N ALA A 283 -12.20 -3.56 16.59
CA ALA A 283 -11.64 -3.00 17.82
C ALA A 283 -11.54 -3.95 19.03
N PRO A 284 -12.57 -4.76 19.37
CA PRO A 284 -12.46 -5.69 20.49
C PRO A 284 -11.30 -6.68 20.32
N PHE A 285 -11.13 -7.18 19.11
CA PHE A 285 -10.10 -8.15 18.74
C PHE A 285 -8.71 -7.52 18.70
N LEU A 286 -8.60 -6.29 18.19
CA LEU A 286 -7.35 -5.52 18.19
C LEU A 286 -6.84 -5.25 19.61
N LEU A 287 -7.72 -4.77 20.50
CA LEU A 287 -7.35 -4.52 21.89
C LEU A 287 -6.84 -5.80 22.57
N ALA A 288 -7.52 -6.93 22.34
CA ALA A 288 -7.08 -8.24 22.83
C ALA A 288 -5.72 -8.66 22.21
N GLY A 289 -5.54 -8.48 20.91
CA GLY A 289 -4.29 -8.79 20.20
C GLY A 289 -3.10 -7.99 20.73
N PHE A 290 -3.25 -6.69 20.94
CA PHE A 290 -2.19 -5.84 21.52
C PHE A 290 -1.85 -6.24 22.95
N PHE A 291 -2.83 -6.66 23.75
CA PHE A 291 -2.60 -7.17 25.09
C PHE A 291 -1.77 -8.47 25.06
N VAL A 292 -2.14 -9.44 24.22
CA VAL A 292 -1.39 -10.70 24.11
C VAL A 292 0.01 -10.48 23.54
N ALA A 293 0.15 -9.59 22.56
CA ALA A 293 1.44 -9.15 22.03
C ALA A 293 2.37 -8.60 23.14
N GLY A 294 1.82 -7.84 24.07
CA GLY A 294 2.49 -7.39 25.29
C GLY A 294 3.03 -8.53 26.14
N LEU A 295 2.22 -9.57 26.37
CA LEU A 295 2.61 -10.75 27.13
C LEU A 295 3.73 -11.53 26.44
N ILE A 296 3.62 -11.72 25.11
CA ILE A 296 4.61 -12.46 24.32
C ILE A 296 5.99 -11.80 24.42
N LYS A 297 6.08 -10.46 24.36
CA LYS A 297 7.36 -9.75 24.50
C LYS A 297 8.04 -10.07 25.83
N VAL A 298 7.31 -9.99 26.94
CA VAL A 298 7.88 -10.18 28.29
C VAL A 298 8.40 -11.62 28.46
N TRP A 299 7.86 -12.57 27.70
CA TRP A 299 8.19 -13.99 27.81
C TRP A 299 9.29 -14.46 26.84
N MET A 300 9.73 -13.65 25.87
CA MET A 300 10.61 -14.10 24.80
C MET A 300 12.02 -13.46 24.85
N PRO A 301 13.00 -14.08 25.53
CA PRO A 301 14.35 -13.54 25.65
C PRO A 301 15.19 -13.71 24.35
N LYS A 302 15.93 -12.68 23.96
CA LYS A 302 16.73 -12.63 22.70
C LYS A 302 17.69 -13.82 22.49
N ARG A 303 18.30 -14.32 23.57
CA ARG A 303 19.20 -15.49 23.57
C ARG A 303 18.53 -16.79 23.11
N PHE A 304 17.22 -16.91 23.34
CA PHE A 304 16.44 -18.05 22.88
C PHE A 304 16.25 -17.98 21.36
N LEU A 305 15.94 -16.79 20.84
CA LEU A 305 15.79 -16.55 19.39
C LEU A 305 17.08 -16.85 18.63
N THR A 306 18.22 -16.28 19.03
CA THR A 306 19.48 -16.51 18.29
C THR A 306 19.91 -17.97 18.29
N ARG A 307 19.71 -18.70 19.40
CA ARG A 307 20.00 -20.14 19.48
C ARG A 307 19.03 -20.98 18.66
N ALA A 308 17.75 -20.61 18.62
CA ALA A 308 16.73 -21.33 17.85
C ALA A 308 16.87 -21.14 16.34
N LEU A 309 17.38 -19.97 15.89
CA LEU A 309 17.56 -19.63 14.47
C LEU A 309 18.98 -19.88 13.93
N GLY A 310 19.90 -20.43 14.73
CA GLY A 310 21.32 -20.59 14.35
C GLY A 310 21.61 -21.65 13.28
N GLY A 311 20.76 -22.68 13.16
CA GLY A 311 20.96 -23.76 12.17
C GLY A 311 20.39 -23.43 10.79
N ASP A 312 20.90 -24.07 9.75
CA ASP A 312 20.45 -23.94 8.35
C ASP A 312 19.71 -25.20 7.84
N ASP A 313 19.43 -26.14 8.74
CA ASP A 313 18.69 -27.37 8.47
C ASP A 313 17.17 -27.15 8.45
N PHE A 314 16.44 -28.11 7.87
CA PHE A 314 14.97 -28.06 7.78
C PHE A 314 14.30 -27.84 9.16
N ALA A 315 14.82 -28.43 10.24
CA ALA A 315 14.23 -28.26 11.56
C ALA A 315 14.49 -26.86 12.13
N SER A 316 15.60 -26.21 11.78
CA SER A 316 15.85 -24.80 12.11
C SER A 316 14.92 -23.86 11.35
N ILE A 317 14.64 -24.13 10.07
CA ILE A 317 13.68 -23.38 9.26
C ILE A 317 12.27 -23.49 9.86
N VAL A 318 11.82 -24.71 10.17
CA VAL A 318 10.50 -24.93 10.79
C VAL A 318 10.43 -24.23 12.15
N ARG A 319 11.45 -24.36 13.01
CA ARG A 319 11.49 -23.63 14.30
C ARG A 319 11.43 -22.11 14.12
N ALA A 320 12.14 -21.57 13.14
CA ALA A 320 12.14 -20.15 12.84
C ALA A 320 10.75 -19.65 12.43
N SER A 321 10.05 -20.38 11.56
CA SER A 321 8.66 -20.06 11.17
C SER A 321 7.69 -20.10 12.36
N LEU A 322 7.78 -21.13 13.21
CA LEU A 322 6.89 -21.29 14.37
C LEU A 322 7.15 -20.26 15.48
N ILE A 323 8.40 -19.83 15.65
CA ILE A 323 8.76 -18.77 16.61
C ILE A 323 8.39 -17.39 16.08
N GLY A 324 8.59 -17.15 14.78
CA GLY A 324 8.15 -15.93 14.11
C GLY A 324 6.64 -15.79 14.17
N ALA A 325 5.91 -16.90 14.05
CA ALA A 325 4.47 -16.86 13.86
C ALA A 325 3.68 -16.04 14.90
N PRO A 326 3.85 -16.23 16.22
CA PRO A 326 3.12 -15.47 17.22
C PRO A 326 3.67 -14.06 17.47
N LEU A 327 4.79 -13.68 16.86
CA LEU A 327 5.43 -12.40 17.17
C LEU A 327 4.68 -11.22 16.52
N PRO A 328 4.41 -10.15 17.28
CA PRO A 328 3.67 -8.99 16.80
C PRO A 328 4.61 -8.01 16.05
N LEU A 329 5.45 -8.52 15.15
CA LEU A 329 6.33 -7.66 14.34
C LEU A 329 5.68 -7.43 12.98
N CYS A 330 5.35 -6.17 12.70
CA CYS A 330 4.91 -5.75 11.38
C CYS A 330 6.07 -5.83 10.36
N SER A 331 5.75 -5.77 9.07
CA SER A 331 6.73 -5.79 7.97
C SER A 331 7.85 -4.74 8.11
N CYS A 332 7.55 -3.58 8.69
CA CYS A 332 8.53 -2.51 8.94
C CYS A 332 9.54 -2.84 10.06
N SER A 333 9.11 -3.57 11.10
CA SER A 333 9.91 -3.85 12.31
C SER A 333 10.59 -5.22 12.28
N VAL A 334 10.01 -6.18 11.53
CA VAL A 334 10.59 -7.51 11.36
C VAL A 334 11.91 -7.45 10.59
N LEU A 335 12.05 -6.54 9.63
CA LEU A 335 13.21 -6.46 8.76
C LEU A 335 14.50 -6.06 9.52
N PRO A 336 14.55 -4.96 10.31
CA PRO A 336 15.70 -4.67 11.17
C PRO A 336 15.99 -5.79 12.18
N THR A 337 14.93 -6.38 12.75
CA THR A 337 15.05 -7.49 13.72
C THR A 337 15.71 -8.71 13.09
N ALA A 338 15.25 -9.11 11.90
CA ALA A 338 15.78 -10.24 11.14
C ALA A 338 17.25 -10.03 10.74
N ILE A 339 17.62 -8.81 10.32
CA ILE A 339 19.01 -8.44 10.02
C ILE A 339 19.87 -8.49 11.30
N GLY A 340 19.35 -8.00 12.43
CA GLY A 340 20.03 -8.08 13.73
C GLY A 340 20.27 -9.53 14.18
N LEU A 341 19.28 -10.41 14.01
CA LEU A 341 19.41 -11.85 14.28
C LEU A 341 20.45 -12.50 13.34
N ARG A 342 20.46 -12.11 12.07
CA ARG A 342 21.47 -12.58 11.11
C ARG A 342 22.88 -12.14 11.49
N LYS A 343 23.08 -10.88 11.87
CA LYS A 343 24.36 -10.37 12.36
C LYS A 343 24.80 -11.06 13.66
N SER A 344 23.85 -11.58 14.43
CA SER A 344 24.05 -12.33 15.67
C SER A 344 24.22 -13.84 15.46
N GLY A 345 24.38 -14.31 14.21
CA GLY A 345 24.70 -15.71 13.89
C GLY A 345 23.54 -16.59 13.43
N ALA A 346 22.33 -16.05 13.20
CA ALA A 346 21.25 -16.81 12.57
C ALA A 346 21.57 -17.17 11.10
N SER A 347 21.13 -18.34 10.64
CA SER A 347 21.37 -18.78 9.25
C SER A 347 20.50 -18.01 8.26
N LYS A 348 20.85 -18.08 6.96
CA LYS A 348 20.07 -17.42 5.90
C LYS A 348 18.66 -17.93 5.80
N SER A 349 18.51 -19.23 5.75
CA SER A 349 17.22 -19.88 5.53
C SER A 349 16.31 -19.66 6.73
N SER A 350 16.85 -19.76 7.95
CA SER A 350 16.10 -19.49 9.18
C SER A 350 15.72 -18.02 9.32
N THR A 351 16.61 -17.07 8.97
CA THR A 351 16.26 -15.64 8.97
C THR A 351 15.14 -15.32 7.97
N ILE A 352 15.20 -15.85 6.74
CA ILE A 352 14.15 -15.62 5.74
C ILE A 352 12.83 -16.25 6.19
N SER A 353 12.86 -17.47 6.72
CA SER A 353 11.66 -18.15 7.23
C SER A 353 11.01 -17.37 8.37
N PHE A 354 11.80 -16.89 9.33
CA PHE A 354 11.33 -16.00 10.40
C PHE A 354 10.73 -14.70 9.86
N LEU A 355 11.42 -14.07 8.90
CA LEU A 355 11.01 -12.80 8.31
C LEU A 355 9.67 -12.90 7.58
N VAL A 356 9.41 -14.03 6.91
CA VAL A 356 8.16 -14.28 6.18
C VAL A 356 7.02 -14.62 7.14
N ALA A 357 7.24 -15.51 8.11
CA ALA A 357 6.18 -15.94 9.03
C ALA A 357 5.63 -14.80 9.90
N THR A 358 6.52 -13.98 10.44
CA THR A 358 6.16 -13.00 11.48
C THR A 358 5.12 -11.96 11.05
N PRO A 359 5.26 -11.25 9.91
CA PRO A 359 4.27 -10.28 9.49
C PRO A 359 2.97 -10.92 8.99
N GLU A 360 2.94 -12.21 8.63
CA GLU A 360 1.75 -12.89 8.10
C GLU A 360 0.82 -13.44 9.20
N THR A 361 1.37 -13.92 10.32
CA THR A 361 0.61 -14.60 11.39
C THR A 361 0.60 -13.87 12.72
N GLY A 362 1.03 -12.61 12.75
CA GLY A 362 0.99 -11.79 13.95
C GLY A 362 -0.36 -11.93 14.66
N ILE A 363 -0.30 -12.02 16.00
CA ILE A 363 -1.50 -12.29 16.81
C ILE A 363 -2.58 -11.20 16.64
N ASP A 364 -2.16 -9.98 16.36
CA ASP A 364 -3.02 -8.86 15.97
C ASP A 364 -3.75 -9.15 14.66
N SER A 365 -3.04 -9.67 13.65
CA SER A 365 -3.63 -10.00 12.36
C SER A 365 -4.57 -11.20 12.42
N ILE A 366 -4.28 -12.23 13.23
CA ILE A 366 -5.20 -13.36 13.44
C ILE A 366 -6.47 -12.88 14.14
N ALA A 367 -6.35 -11.98 15.11
CA ALA A 367 -7.50 -11.41 15.80
C ALA A 367 -8.41 -10.62 14.84
N ILE A 368 -7.84 -9.81 13.94
CA ILE A 368 -8.61 -9.11 12.90
C ILE A 368 -9.23 -10.10 11.91
N SER A 369 -8.51 -11.15 11.52
CA SER A 369 -9.07 -12.21 10.67
C SER A 369 -10.27 -12.88 11.32
N ALA A 370 -10.19 -13.22 12.61
CA ALA A 370 -11.31 -13.81 13.34
C ALA A 370 -12.52 -12.86 13.44
N ALA A 371 -12.29 -11.55 13.36
CA ALA A 371 -13.35 -10.54 13.38
C ALA A 371 -14.05 -10.37 12.02
N LEU A 372 -13.28 -10.45 10.93
CA LEU A 372 -13.74 -10.00 9.60
C LEU A 372 -13.90 -11.13 8.58
N LEU A 373 -13.23 -12.27 8.80
CA LEU A 373 -13.24 -13.45 7.94
C LEU A 373 -13.96 -14.60 8.63
N ASP A 374 -14.29 -15.63 7.87
CA ASP A 374 -14.91 -16.82 8.43
C ASP A 374 -13.91 -17.69 9.21
N PRO A 375 -14.39 -18.69 9.99
CA PRO A 375 -13.50 -19.55 10.79
C PRO A 375 -12.51 -20.34 9.93
N PHE A 376 -12.89 -20.72 8.71
CA PHE A 376 -12.01 -21.49 7.83
C PHE A 376 -10.82 -20.65 7.38
N LEU A 377 -11.04 -19.44 6.83
CA LEU A 377 -9.95 -18.55 6.42
C LEU A 377 -9.10 -18.11 7.60
N THR A 378 -9.71 -17.90 8.77
CA THR A 378 -8.99 -17.55 10.01
C THR A 378 -7.96 -18.61 10.40
N ILE A 379 -8.23 -19.89 10.13
CA ILE A 379 -7.29 -21.00 10.40
C ILE A 379 -6.37 -21.25 9.20
N ALA A 380 -6.90 -21.17 7.98
CA ALA A 380 -6.13 -21.40 6.76
C ALA A 380 -5.00 -20.37 6.59
N ARG A 381 -5.23 -19.13 7.04
CA ARG A 381 -4.23 -18.05 7.00
C ARG A 381 -2.95 -18.36 7.78
N PRO A 382 -2.97 -18.63 9.10
CA PRO A 382 -1.75 -18.93 9.85
C PRO A 382 -1.06 -20.22 9.39
N ILE A 383 -1.82 -21.24 8.98
CA ILE A 383 -1.24 -22.46 8.41
C ILE A 383 -0.52 -22.13 7.10
N GLY A 384 -1.19 -21.39 6.20
CA GLY A 384 -0.64 -21.02 4.92
C GLY A 384 0.62 -20.18 5.02
N ALA A 385 0.66 -19.30 6.02
CA ALA A 385 1.81 -18.46 6.31
C ALA A 385 3.01 -19.21 6.90
N VAL A 386 2.77 -20.21 7.76
CA VAL A 386 3.85 -21.10 8.21
C VAL A 386 4.38 -21.92 7.02
N LEU A 387 3.51 -22.40 6.14
CA LEU A 387 3.91 -23.15 4.95
C LEU A 387 4.68 -22.28 3.95
N SER A 388 4.23 -21.04 3.69
CA SER A 388 4.92 -20.07 2.83
C SER A 388 6.29 -19.74 3.40
N ALA A 389 6.40 -19.53 4.72
CA ALA A 389 7.65 -19.26 5.41
C ALA A 389 8.65 -20.43 5.36
N ILE A 390 8.17 -21.66 5.51
CA ILE A 390 9.03 -22.86 5.38
C ILE A 390 9.52 -22.98 3.93
N ALA A 391 8.64 -22.83 2.95
CA ALA A 391 9.01 -22.90 1.54
C ALA A 391 9.99 -21.78 1.15
N ALA A 392 9.78 -20.56 1.62
CA ALA A 392 10.67 -19.43 1.40
C ALA A 392 12.07 -19.67 2.02
N GLY A 393 12.10 -20.20 3.24
CA GLY A 393 13.33 -20.61 3.90
C GLY A 393 14.09 -21.66 3.10
N LEU A 394 13.42 -22.72 2.65
CA LEU A 394 14.02 -23.80 1.85
C LEU A 394 14.49 -23.32 0.47
N ALA A 395 13.71 -22.48 -0.19
CA ALA A 395 14.08 -21.87 -1.47
C ALA A 395 15.32 -20.97 -1.31
N ALA A 396 15.47 -20.31 -0.16
CA ALA A 396 16.65 -19.53 0.18
C ALA A 396 17.89 -20.38 0.51
N SER A 397 17.71 -21.67 0.85
CA SER A 397 18.77 -22.64 1.10
C SER A 397 19.43 -23.18 -0.19
N ILE A 398 18.81 -22.97 -1.35
CA ILE A 398 19.32 -23.48 -2.63
C ILE A 398 20.70 -22.85 -2.91
N PRO A 399 21.76 -23.64 -3.22
CA PRO A 399 23.12 -23.14 -3.37
C PRO A 399 23.26 -22.07 -4.47
N GLY A 400 23.27 -20.80 -4.07
CA GLY A 400 23.76 -19.68 -4.87
C GLY A 400 25.17 -19.30 -4.42
N ARG A 401 26.07 -18.98 -5.37
CA ARG A 401 27.47 -18.56 -5.09
C ARG A 401 27.56 -17.67 -3.84
N ARG A 402 28.43 -18.08 -2.90
CA ARG A 402 28.70 -17.41 -1.62
C ARG A 402 28.83 -15.90 -1.82
N SER A 403 27.89 -15.12 -1.28
CA SER A 403 28.16 -13.72 -0.98
C SER A 403 29.10 -13.66 0.23
N PRO A 404 30.13 -12.80 0.18
CA PRO A 404 31.14 -12.70 1.23
C PRO A 404 30.58 -11.93 2.42
N ILE A 405 29.86 -12.62 3.30
CA ILE A 405 29.84 -12.24 4.71
C ILE A 405 30.58 -13.37 5.41
N ALA A 406 31.84 -13.11 5.73
CA ALA A 406 32.64 -13.96 6.59
C ALA A 406 31.93 -14.01 7.95
N VAL A 407 31.14 -15.07 8.16
CA VAL A 407 30.74 -15.46 9.51
C VAL A 407 32.03 -15.89 10.19
N VAL A 408 32.45 -15.13 11.19
CA VAL A 408 33.50 -15.58 12.10
C VAL A 408 32.95 -16.83 12.76
N ASP A 409 33.47 -17.99 12.38
CA ASP A 409 33.23 -19.28 13.02
C ASP A 409 33.77 -19.22 14.46
N ALA A 410 33.00 -18.63 15.37
CA ALA A 410 33.26 -18.71 16.79
C ALA A 410 32.82 -20.10 17.27
N LYS A 411 33.71 -21.07 17.07
CA LYS A 411 33.70 -22.34 17.80
C LYS A 411 33.92 -21.98 19.28
N VAL A 412 32.84 -21.89 20.05
CA VAL A 412 32.90 -21.64 21.50
C VAL A 412 33.50 -22.87 22.16
N THR A 413 34.80 -22.87 22.39
CA THR A 413 35.43 -23.67 23.43
C THR A 413 35.42 -22.85 24.73
N PRO A 414 34.98 -23.41 25.87
CA PRO A 414 35.02 -22.68 27.14
C PRO A 414 36.49 -22.50 27.55
N PRO A 415 36.94 -21.30 27.96
CA PRO A 415 38.25 -21.17 28.57
C PRO A 415 38.17 -21.68 30.00
N GLU A 416 38.96 -22.71 30.25
CA GLU A 416 39.32 -23.20 31.56
C GLU A 416 40.03 -22.10 32.35
N SER A 417 39.80 -22.10 33.66
CA SER A 417 40.32 -21.15 34.63
C SER A 417 41.84 -21.06 34.63
N GLU A 418 42.38 -19.86 34.69
CA GLU A 418 43.60 -19.59 35.46
C GLU A 418 43.65 -18.12 35.89
N VAL A 419 43.78 -17.94 37.20
CA VAL A 419 43.92 -16.67 37.91
C VAL A 419 45.41 -16.39 38.06
N ALA A 420 45.88 -15.19 37.68
CA ALA A 420 47.05 -14.56 38.31
C ALA A 420 47.11 -13.05 38.02
N SER A 421 46.87 -12.30 39.09
CA SER A 421 47.36 -10.98 39.54
C SER A 421 48.17 -10.02 38.64
N ASP A 422 47.97 -8.74 39.02
CA ASP A 422 48.85 -7.56 38.92
C ASP A 422 48.54 -6.65 37.70
N GLY A 423 48.13 -5.40 37.81
CA GLY A 423 48.19 -4.44 38.91
C GLY A 423 48.72 -3.12 38.35
N ARG A 424 47.82 -2.15 38.08
CA ARG A 424 48.01 -0.69 38.34
C ARG A 424 46.95 0.18 37.66
N ASP A 425 46.51 1.15 38.47
CA ASP A 425 45.66 2.31 38.23
C ASP A 425 45.98 3.10 36.96
N CYS A 426 44.99 3.86 36.49
CA CYS A 426 45.07 5.34 36.43
C CYS A 426 43.80 5.94 35.80
N CYS A 427 42.90 6.42 36.65
CA CYS A 427 41.95 7.47 36.33
C CYS A 427 42.15 8.64 37.31
N ALA A 428 41.82 9.87 36.87
CA ALA A 428 41.92 11.20 37.52
C ALA A 428 43.21 11.99 37.16
N GLN A 429 43.22 13.26 36.74
CA GLN A 429 42.26 14.38 36.87
C GLN A 429 42.66 15.61 35.99
N ASP A 430 41.64 16.41 35.63
CA ASP A 430 41.53 17.89 35.53
C ASP A 430 42.21 18.78 34.45
N GLU A 431 41.33 19.35 33.61
CA GLU A 431 41.12 20.74 33.11
C GLU A 431 42.26 21.63 32.56
N ALA A 432 42.10 22.13 31.31
CA ALA A 432 41.91 23.58 30.98
C ALA A 432 41.92 23.91 29.45
N LYS A 433 40.81 24.55 29.00
CA LYS A 433 40.65 25.61 27.95
C LYS A 433 41.23 25.47 26.53
N ALA A 434 40.34 25.49 25.52
CA ALA A 434 40.09 26.61 24.57
C ALA A 434 39.57 26.13 23.20
N GLY A 435 38.60 26.87 22.64
CA GLY A 435 37.71 26.50 21.54
C GLY A 435 38.33 26.22 20.16
N ALA A 436 37.60 25.45 19.35
CA ALA A 436 37.22 25.78 17.97
C ALA A 436 36.24 24.74 17.42
N ASP A 437 35.30 25.22 16.61
CA ASP A 437 34.21 24.53 15.92
C ASP A 437 34.61 23.23 15.20
N VAL A 438 33.90 22.13 15.51
CA VAL A 438 33.50 21.13 14.50
C VAL A 438 32.11 20.61 14.88
N LEU A 439 31.14 20.98 14.05
CA LEU A 439 29.74 20.54 14.07
C LEU A 439 29.67 19.04 13.72
N HIS A 440 29.75 18.16 14.72
CA HIS A 440 29.42 16.75 14.54
C HIS A 440 27.90 16.55 14.64
N ALA A 441 27.31 16.19 13.51
CA ALA A 441 25.94 15.70 13.43
C ALA A 441 25.81 14.43 14.29
N HIS A 442 25.02 14.51 15.36
CA HIS A 442 24.64 13.34 16.15
C HIS A 442 23.69 12.47 15.33
N SER A 443 24.24 11.47 14.65
CA SER A 443 23.51 10.25 14.35
C SER A 443 23.28 9.53 15.69
N HIS A 444 22.02 9.44 16.11
CA HIS A 444 21.60 8.50 17.14
C HIS A 444 21.79 7.08 16.60
N GLU A 445 23.02 6.57 16.67
CA GLU A 445 23.25 5.13 16.75
C GLU A 445 22.81 4.70 18.14
N GLU A 446 21.63 4.12 18.21
CA GLU A 446 21.14 3.42 19.39
C GLU A 446 22.02 2.18 19.58
N HIS A 447 23.19 2.39 20.20
CA HIS A 447 23.96 1.32 20.80
C HIS A 447 23.09 0.68 21.87
N LEU A 448 22.44 -0.41 21.47
CA LEU A 448 21.65 -1.27 22.33
C LEU A 448 22.61 -2.04 23.25
N HIS A 449 23.16 -1.34 24.24
CA HIS A 449 23.82 -1.97 25.36
C HIS A 449 22.81 -2.91 26.02
N GLY A 450 23.15 -4.20 26.07
CA GLY A 450 22.34 -5.18 26.79
C GLY A 450 22.20 -4.72 28.24
N GLU A 451 20.98 -4.37 28.62
CA GLU A 451 20.68 -4.13 30.02
C GLU A 451 21.02 -5.40 30.83
N PRO A 452 21.71 -5.27 31.98
CA PRO A 452 21.87 -6.38 32.91
C PRO A 452 20.48 -6.82 33.36
N ALA A 453 20.31 -8.15 33.51
CA ALA A 453 19.07 -8.74 33.96
C ALA A 453 18.60 -8.07 35.26
N SER A 454 17.54 -7.26 35.16
CA SER A 454 16.83 -6.69 36.31
C SER A 454 16.33 -7.83 37.21
N PRO A 455 16.28 -7.64 38.56
CA PRO A 455 15.89 -8.69 39.50
C PRO A 455 14.54 -9.27 39.13
N ALA A 456 14.33 -10.56 39.40
CA ALA A 456 13.10 -11.30 39.06
C ALA A 456 11.84 -10.47 39.35
N SER A 457 11.27 -9.87 38.30
CA SER A 457 10.13 -8.97 38.41
C SER A 457 8.91 -9.73 38.88
N SER A 458 8.18 -9.13 39.83
CA SER A 458 6.95 -9.72 40.36
C SER A 458 5.91 -9.85 39.23
N ALA A 459 4.97 -10.80 39.35
CA ALA A 459 3.89 -10.97 38.35
C ALA A 459 3.17 -9.66 37.95
N PRO A 460 2.86 -8.72 38.87
CA PRO A 460 2.24 -7.44 38.47
C PRO A 460 3.19 -6.51 37.71
N ASP A 461 4.50 -6.55 37.97
CA ASP A 461 5.47 -5.75 37.21
C ASP A 461 5.57 -6.24 35.76
N LYS A 462 5.57 -7.56 35.57
CA LYS A 462 5.54 -8.19 34.23
C LYS A 462 4.25 -7.86 33.48
N LEU A 463 3.11 -7.87 34.17
CA LEU A 463 1.82 -7.51 33.57
C LEU A 463 1.78 -6.01 33.19
N ARG A 464 2.29 -5.14 34.06
CA ARG A 464 2.38 -3.70 33.79
C ARG A 464 3.29 -3.41 32.60
N GLU A 465 4.41 -4.11 32.49
CA GLU A 465 5.32 -4.01 31.35
C GLU A 465 4.65 -4.50 30.05
N ALA A 466 3.94 -5.64 30.10
CA ALA A 466 3.19 -6.16 28.97
C ALA A 466 2.14 -5.17 28.46
N VAL A 467 1.31 -4.61 29.35
CA VAL A 467 0.29 -3.61 28.99
C VAL A 467 0.94 -2.34 28.44
N ARG A 468 2.01 -1.85 29.08
CA ARG A 468 2.74 -0.66 28.63
C ARG A 468 3.36 -0.85 27.25
N PHE A 469 3.85 -2.05 26.94
CA PHE A 469 4.39 -2.34 25.62
C PHE A 469 3.29 -2.46 24.57
N GLY A 470 2.27 -3.29 24.84
CA GLY A 470 1.18 -3.58 23.91
C GLY A 470 0.41 -2.34 23.48
N PHE A 471 0.05 -1.47 24.42
CA PHE A 471 -0.73 -0.24 24.17
C PHE A 471 0.13 1.03 24.08
N GLY A 472 1.46 0.91 24.15
CA GLY A 472 2.40 2.02 24.02
C GLY A 472 3.16 1.93 22.70
N PRO A 473 4.47 1.60 22.71
CA PRO A 473 5.30 1.59 21.49
C PRO A 473 4.72 0.75 20.35
N LEU A 474 4.23 -0.45 20.65
CA LEU A 474 3.69 -1.35 19.63
C LEU A 474 2.46 -0.74 18.94
N PHE A 475 1.55 -0.18 19.74
CA PHE A 475 0.34 0.47 19.25
C PHE A 475 0.68 1.75 18.45
N GLU A 476 1.56 2.59 18.98
CA GLU A 476 2.01 3.83 18.32
C GLU A 476 2.64 3.57 16.94
N ASP A 477 3.28 2.42 16.75
CA ASP A 477 3.86 2.01 15.47
C ASP A 477 2.82 1.45 14.47
N ILE A 478 1.83 0.69 14.93
CA ILE A 478 0.87 -0.01 14.05
C ILE A 478 -0.31 0.89 13.64
N VAL A 479 -0.82 1.72 14.56
CA VAL A 479 -2.04 2.51 14.37
C VAL A 479 -2.11 3.32 13.08
N PRO A 480 -1.06 4.06 12.66
CA PRO A 480 -1.15 4.85 11.44
C PRO A 480 -1.42 3.98 10.21
N SER A 481 -0.77 2.81 10.12
CA SER A 481 -0.99 1.88 9.01
C SER A 481 -2.36 1.21 9.06
N LEU A 482 -2.84 0.89 10.27
CA LEU A 482 -4.17 0.33 10.50
C LEU A 482 -5.28 1.30 10.05
N LEU A 483 -5.20 2.58 10.43
CA LEU A 483 -6.18 3.59 10.04
C LEU A 483 -6.21 3.79 8.52
N VAL A 484 -5.04 3.81 7.87
CA VAL A 484 -4.95 3.86 6.40
C VAL A 484 -5.62 2.63 5.79
N GLY A 485 -5.37 1.43 6.33
CA GLY A 485 -6.02 0.19 5.87
C GLY A 485 -7.55 0.23 5.99
N ILE A 486 -8.08 0.76 7.11
CA ILE A 486 -9.52 0.90 7.33
C ILE A 486 -10.15 1.89 6.34
N VAL A 487 -9.51 3.04 6.11
CA VAL A 487 -9.98 4.03 5.13
C VAL A 487 -9.92 3.46 3.71
N LEU A 488 -8.84 2.75 3.35
CA LEU A 488 -8.73 2.10 2.05
C LEU A 488 -9.79 0.99 1.87
N ALA A 489 -10.04 0.19 2.90
CA ALA A 489 -11.09 -0.82 2.86
C ALA A 489 -12.48 -0.21 2.66
N ALA A 490 -12.79 0.87 3.39
CA ALA A 490 -14.03 1.63 3.20
C ALA A 490 -14.13 2.21 1.78
N LEU A 491 -13.03 2.76 1.25
CA LEU A 491 -12.96 3.29 -0.10
C LEU A 491 -13.21 2.20 -1.16
N PHE A 492 -12.56 1.03 -1.02
CA PHE A 492 -12.79 -0.11 -1.91
C PHE A 492 -14.22 -0.65 -1.82
N SER A 493 -14.79 -0.72 -0.61
CA SER A 493 -16.19 -1.14 -0.43
C SER A 493 -17.18 -0.23 -1.16
N MET A 494 -16.90 1.07 -1.22
CA MET A 494 -17.78 2.03 -1.91
C MET A 494 -17.58 2.05 -3.42
N ILE A 495 -16.33 1.94 -3.89
CA ILE A 495 -15.99 2.15 -5.30
C ILE A 495 -16.06 0.85 -6.12
N LEU A 496 -15.80 -0.30 -5.51
CA LEU A 496 -15.75 -1.57 -6.23
C LEU A 496 -17.17 -2.16 -6.38
N PRO A 497 -17.66 -2.36 -7.62
CA PRO A 497 -18.95 -2.99 -7.84
C PRO A 497 -18.87 -4.49 -7.55
N ALA A 498 -19.90 -4.99 -6.87
CA ALA A 498 -20.00 -6.40 -6.49
C ALA A 498 -19.99 -7.33 -7.72
N ASP A 499 -20.51 -6.88 -8.86
CA ASP A 499 -20.64 -7.72 -10.05
C ASP A 499 -19.29 -8.10 -10.68
N LEU A 500 -18.24 -7.28 -10.50
CA LEU A 500 -16.90 -7.55 -11.01
C LEU A 500 -16.32 -8.84 -10.41
N LEU A 501 -16.46 -8.98 -9.11
CA LEU A 501 -15.81 -10.05 -8.36
C LEU A 501 -16.69 -11.30 -8.30
N ALA A 502 -18.02 -11.15 -8.36
CA ALA A 502 -18.97 -12.26 -8.44
C ALA A 502 -18.86 -13.08 -9.76
N GLY A 503 -18.26 -12.52 -10.80
CA GLY A 503 -18.04 -13.16 -12.10
C GLY A 503 -16.87 -14.17 -12.14
N SER A 504 -16.60 -14.71 -13.34
CA SER A 504 -15.49 -15.67 -13.57
C SER A 504 -14.10 -15.09 -13.26
N VAL A 505 -13.97 -13.76 -13.30
CA VAL A 505 -12.74 -13.03 -13.00
C VAL A 505 -12.37 -13.16 -11.52
N GLY A 506 -13.30 -12.93 -10.58
CA GLY A 506 -13.01 -13.02 -9.13
C GLY A 506 -13.03 -14.45 -8.57
N ARG A 507 -13.75 -15.37 -9.22
CA ARG A 507 -13.95 -16.76 -8.74
C ARG A 507 -13.00 -17.81 -9.31
N GLY A 508 -12.23 -17.46 -10.36
CA GLY A 508 -11.32 -18.35 -11.05
C GLY A 508 -9.84 -18.17 -10.69
N PHE A 509 -8.96 -18.84 -11.46
CA PHE A 509 -7.50 -18.65 -11.37
C PHE A 509 -7.09 -17.20 -11.63
N LEU A 510 -7.82 -16.46 -12.48
CA LEU A 510 -7.57 -15.05 -12.75
C LEU A 510 -7.68 -14.19 -11.48
N GLY A 511 -8.65 -14.48 -10.61
CA GLY A 511 -8.81 -13.77 -9.34
C GLY A 511 -7.66 -14.03 -8.38
N ILE A 512 -7.18 -15.28 -8.33
CA ILE A 512 -5.98 -15.66 -7.56
C ILE A 512 -4.72 -14.98 -8.12
N ALA A 513 -4.55 -14.98 -9.44
CA ALA A 513 -3.41 -14.33 -10.09
C ALA A 513 -3.43 -12.81 -9.87
N ALA A 514 -4.59 -12.18 -10.02
CA ALA A 514 -4.77 -10.76 -9.75
C ALA A 514 -4.49 -10.43 -8.27
N ALA A 515 -4.99 -11.24 -7.34
CA ALA A 515 -4.73 -11.07 -5.91
C ALA A 515 -3.24 -11.19 -5.56
N ALA A 516 -2.52 -12.15 -6.16
CA ALA A 516 -1.07 -12.26 -6.00
C ALA A 516 -0.34 -11.04 -6.58
N LEU A 517 -0.70 -10.61 -7.79
CA LEU A 517 -0.08 -9.46 -8.46
C LEU A 517 -0.36 -8.14 -7.73
N LEU A 518 -1.55 -7.95 -7.18
CA LEU A 518 -1.90 -6.80 -6.36
C LEU A 518 -1.20 -6.86 -5.00
N GLY A 519 -1.10 -8.03 -4.38
CA GLY A 519 -0.39 -8.20 -3.12
C GLY A 519 1.10 -7.86 -3.21
N LEU A 520 1.76 -8.26 -4.30
CA LEU A 520 3.23 -8.18 -4.45
C LEU A 520 3.84 -6.76 -4.30
N PRO A 521 3.30 -5.70 -4.93
CA PRO A 521 3.83 -4.34 -4.81
C PRO A 521 3.28 -3.57 -3.60
N ILE A 522 2.12 -3.98 -3.05
CA ILE A 522 1.41 -3.19 -2.06
C ILE A 522 2.16 -3.21 -0.73
N TYR A 523 2.60 -2.03 -0.29
CA TYR A 523 3.26 -1.82 1.00
C TYR A 523 2.24 -1.76 2.14
N VAL A 524 1.51 -2.86 2.38
CA VAL A 524 0.46 -2.94 3.41
C VAL A 524 0.72 -4.15 4.31
N CYS A 525 0.77 -3.91 5.62
CA CYS A 525 0.94 -4.96 6.61
C CYS A 525 -0.30 -5.88 6.68
N ALA A 526 -0.15 -7.05 7.31
CA ALA A 526 -1.23 -8.01 7.47
C ALA A 526 -2.47 -7.41 8.15
N SER A 527 -2.27 -6.52 9.12
CA SER A 527 -3.35 -5.86 9.87
C SER A 527 -4.19 -4.94 8.98
N ALA A 528 -3.57 -4.27 8.01
CA ALA A 528 -4.26 -3.34 7.09
C ALA A 528 -4.77 -4.02 5.81
N SER A 529 -4.18 -5.15 5.39
CA SER A 529 -4.67 -5.94 4.24
C SER A 529 -5.90 -6.79 4.59
N THR A 530 -6.14 -7.10 5.87
CA THR A 530 -7.29 -7.91 6.31
C THR A 530 -8.64 -7.23 6.06
N PRO A 531 -8.86 -5.96 6.45
CA PRO A 531 -10.09 -5.26 6.12
C PRO A 531 -10.32 -5.13 4.62
N VAL A 532 -9.25 -4.90 3.85
CA VAL A 532 -9.32 -4.84 2.38
C VAL A 532 -9.76 -6.19 1.81
N ALA A 533 -9.16 -7.30 2.25
CA ALA A 533 -9.56 -8.63 1.80
C ALA A 533 -11.01 -8.97 2.17
N ALA A 534 -11.46 -8.60 3.38
CA ALA A 534 -12.83 -8.80 3.82
C ALA A 534 -13.85 -8.01 2.97
N ALA A 535 -13.53 -6.75 2.65
CA ALA A 535 -14.33 -5.93 1.73
C ALA A 535 -14.42 -6.55 0.34
N LEU A 536 -13.29 -7.06 -0.19
CA LEU A 536 -13.28 -7.74 -1.49
C LEU A 536 -14.07 -9.05 -1.48
N LEU A 537 -14.00 -9.83 -0.39
CA LEU A 537 -14.81 -11.04 -0.17
C LEU A 537 -16.31 -10.71 -0.16
N ALA A 538 -16.71 -9.66 0.56
CA ALA A 538 -18.09 -9.19 0.59
C ALA A 538 -18.62 -8.81 -0.80
N LYS A 539 -17.73 -8.32 -1.66
CA LYS A 539 -18.03 -7.99 -3.05
C LYS A 539 -17.97 -9.21 -3.98
N GLY A 540 -17.65 -10.41 -3.50
CA GLY A 540 -17.67 -11.66 -4.28
C GLY A 540 -16.30 -12.19 -4.69
N LEU A 541 -15.18 -11.64 -4.18
CA LEU A 541 -13.85 -12.23 -4.42
C LEU A 541 -13.82 -13.65 -3.85
N SER A 542 -13.22 -14.61 -4.56
CA SER A 542 -13.14 -15.97 -4.01
C SER A 542 -12.29 -16.04 -2.72
N PRO A 543 -12.66 -16.91 -1.76
CA PRO A 543 -11.91 -17.13 -0.52
C PRO A 543 -10.42 -17.42 -0.75
N GLY A 544 -10.12 -18.21 -1.79
CA GLY A 544 -8.75 -18.54 -2.17
C GLY A 544 -7.96 -17.34 -2.68
N ALA A 545 -8.57 -16.44 -3.46
CA ALA A 545 -7.92 -15.22 -3.91
C ALA A 545 -7.67 -14.25 -2.74
N ALA A 546 -8.63 -14.13 -1.81
CA ALA A 546 -8.43 -13.36 -0.59
C ALA A 546 -7.28 -13.90 0.27
N LEU A 547 -7.19 -15.24 0.43
CA LEU A 547 -6.08 -15.87 1.13
C LEU A 547 -4.73 -15.55 0.44
N VAL A 548 -4.67 -15.64 -0.89
CA VAL A 548 -3.45 -15.33 -1.65
C VAL A 548 -3.01 -13.89 -1.41
N PHE A 549 -3.94 -12.92 -1.46
CA PHE A 549 -3.65 -11.52 -1.16
C PHE A 549 -3.11 -11.34 0.26
N LEU A 550 -3.70 -12.02 1.25
CA LEU A 550 -3.32 -11.93 2.66
C LEU A 550 -1.99 -12.61 3.01
N LEU A 551 -1.53 -13.55 2.20
CA LEU A 551 -0.21 -14.19 2.34
C LEU A 551 0.85 -13.38 1.59
N VAL A 552 0.60 -13.05 0.32
CA VAL A 552 1.59 -12.36 -0.53
C VAL A 552 1.86 -10.94 -0.03
N GLY A 553 0.83 -10.13 0.26
CA GLY A 553 1.01 -8.71 0.61
C GLY A 553 1.96 -8.46 1.79
N PRO A 554 1.73 -9.06 2.96
CA PRO A 554 2.58 -8.83 4.13
C PRO A 554 4.00 -9.41 3.98
N ALA A 555 4.14 -10.50 3.21
CA ALA A 555 5.38 -11.22 2.98
C ALA A 555 6.30 -10.54 1.96
N THR A 556 5.70 -9.92 0.95
CA THR A 556 6.41 -9.29 -0.17
C THR A 556 6.06 -7.83 -0.24
N ASN A 557 7.04 -6.96 0.02
CA ASN A 557 6.89 -5.54 -0.20
C ASN A 557 8.16 -4.98 -0.85
N LEU A 558 8.01 -3.99 -1.73
CA LEU A 558 9.09 -3.49 -2.59
C LEU A 558 10.30 -2.98 -1.78
N ALA A 559 10.04 -2.29 -0.66
CA ALA A 559 11.10 -1.78 0.21
C ALA A 559 11.89 -2.91 0.90
N SER A 560 11.20 -3.96 1.38
CA SER A 560 11.85 -5.13 1.99
C SER A 560 12.60 -5.94 0.94
N ILE A 561 12.04 -6.13 -0.25
CA ILE A 561 12.73 -6.75 -1.39
C ILE A 561 14.05 -6.02 -1.67
N PHE A 562 14.06 -4.69 -1.66
CA PHE A 562 15.27 -3.89 -1.88
C PHE A 562 16.33 -4.14 -0.81
N VAL A 563 15.98 -4.02 0.47
CA VAL A 563 16.91 -4.23 1.59
C VAL A 563 17.41 -5.68 1.62
N LEU A 564 16.52 -6.64 1.46
CA LEU A 564 16.87 -8.07 1.41
C LEU A 564 17.76 -8.40 0.22
N THR A 565 17.59 -7.71 -0.92
CA THR A 565 18.45 -7.92 -2.10
C THR A 565 19.87 -7.45 -1.82
N LYS A 566 20.02 -6.36 -1.07
CA LYS A 566 21.31 -5.83 -0.63
C LYS A 566 22.00 -6.77 0.38
N GLU A 567 21.24 -7.30 1.34
CA GLU A 567 21.79 -8.14 2.42
C GLU A 567 22.00 -9.61 2.01
N PHE A 568 21.05 -10.20 1.28
CA PHE A 568 21.02 -11.64 0.96
C PHE A 568 21.32 -11.96 -0.51
N GLY A 569 21.34 -10.97 -1.40
CA GLY A 569 21.60 -11.11 -2.83
C GLY A 569 20.36 -11.45 -3.67
N ARG A 570 20.32 -10.90 -4.89
CA ARG A 570 19.15 -10.96 -5.81
C ARG A 570 18.63 -12.37 -6.08
N ARG A 571 19.50 -13.36 -6.21
CA ARG A 571 19.08 -14.74 -6.49
C ARG A 571 18.23 -15.32 -5.36
N VAL A 572 18.66 -15.13 -4.11
CA VAL A 572 17.89 -15.65 -2.98
C VAL A 572 16.61 -14.88 -2.75
N VAL A 573 16.63 -13.57 -3.01
CA VAL A 573 15.41 -12.78 -3.03
C VAL A 573 14.40 -13.28 -4.05
N ALA A 574 14.84 -13.52 -5.29
CA ALA A 574 13.98 -14.05 -6.34
C ALA A 574 13.40 -15.43 -5.97
N PHE A 575 14.20 -16.33 -5.40
CA PHE A 575 13.73 -17.64 -4.97
C PHE A 575 12.74 -17.58 -3.81
N TYR A 576 12.96 -16.71 -2.81
CA TYR A 576 11.99 -16.58 -1.72
C TYR A 576 10.67 -16.01 -2.25
N VAL A 577 10.70 -14.96 -3.08
CA VAL A 577 9.47 -14.32 -3.60
C VAL A 577 8.69 -15.33 -4.43
N ALA A 578 9.38 -16.06 -5.33
CA ALA A 578 8.76 -17.10 -6.12
C ALA A 578 8.15 -18.21 -5.25
N ALA A 579 8.84 -18.64 -4.19
CA ALA A 579 8.33 -19.66 -3.28
C ALA A 579 7.07 -19.20 -2.54
N VAL A 580 7.05 -17.97 -2.01
CA VAL A 580 5.88 -17.38 -1.35
C VAL A 580 4.70 -17.33 -2.32
N VAL A 581 4.90 -16.79 -3.53
CA VAL A 581 3.82 -16.68 -4.54
C VAL A 581 3.30 -18.05 -4.96
N ILE A 582 4.18 -19.02 -5.24
CA ILE A 582 3.76 -20.37 -5.65
C ILE A 582 2.95 -21.04 -4.54
N VAL A 583 3.44 -21.02 -3.30
CA VAL A 583 2.71 -21.62 -2.18
C VAL A 583 1.39 -20.92 -1.93
N ALA A 584 1.35 -19.59 -1.96
CA ALA A 584 0.12 -18.83 -1.80
C ALA A 584 -0.91 -19.18 -2.88
N VAL A 585 -0.51 -19.24 -4.16
CA VAL A 585 -1.40 -19.63 -5.28
C VAL A 585 -1.91 -21.06 -5.12
N LEU A 586 -1.05 -22.02 -4.75
CA LEU A 586 -1.46 -23.40 -4.52
C LEU A 586 -2.45 -23.51 -3.35
N LEU A 587 -2.20 -22.80 -2.25
CA LEU A 587 -3.11 -22.74 -1.10
C LEU A 587 -4.42 -22.03 -1.42
N GLY A 588 -4.40 -20.99 -2.25
CA GLY A 588 -5.60 -20.34 -2.75
C GLY A 588 -6.46 -21.26 -3.62
N LEU A 589 -5.83 -22.01 -4.53
CA LEU A 589 -6.51 -23.03 -5.33
C LEU A 589 -7.10 -24.14 -4.45
N LEU A 590 -6.33 -24.61 -3.46
CA LEU A 590 -6.79 -25.60 -2.49
C LEU A 590 -7.97 -25.06 -1.67
N THR A 591 -7.90 -23.81 -1.24
CA THR A 591 -8.98 -23.15 -0.50
C THR A 591 -10.26 -23.12 -1.32
N ASN A 592 -10.21 -22.65 -2.57
CA ASN A 592 -11.38 -22.67 -3.46
C ASN A 592 -11.91 -24.09 -3.68
N LEU A 593 -11.04 -25.10 -3.76
CA LEU A 593 -11.45 -26.50 -3.86
C LEU A 593 -12.18 -26.96 -2.60
N VAL A 594 -11.68 -26.62 -1.40
CA VAL A 594 -12.31 -27.00 -0.13
C VAL A 594 -13.69 -26.35 0.03
N TYR A 595 -13.84 -25.06 -0.27
CA TYR A 595 -15.15 -24.40 -0.24
C TYR A 595 -16.17 -25.09 -1.14
N ARG A 596 -15.76 -25.45 -2.36
CA ARG A 596 -16.61 -26.18 -3.31
C ARG A 596 -16.90 -27.61 -2.85
N ALA A 597 -15.90 -28.34 -2.37
CA ALA A 597 -16.03 -29.74 -1.98
C ALA A 597 -16.88 -29.93 -0.71
N TRP A 598 -16.78 -29.00 0.25
CA TRP A 598 -17.52 -29.05 1.51
C TRP A 598 -18.79 -28.20 1.50
N SER A 599 -19.12 -27.56 0.37
CA SER A 599 -20.27 -26.68 0.22
C SER A 599 -20.36 -25.63 1.34
N LEU A 600 -19.21 -25.09 1.72
CA LEU A 600 -19.16 -24.04 2.73
C LEU A 600 -19.86 -22.78 2.18
N PRO A 601 -20.64 -22.06 3.00
CA PRO A 601 -21.22 -20.79 2.59
C PRO A 601 -20.08 -19.84 2.20
N GLU A 602 -20.18 -19.17 1.05
CA GLU A 602 -19.17 -18.20 0.66
C GLU A 602 -19.16 -17.06 1.70
N PRO A 603 -17.98 -16.64 2.20
CA PRO A 603 -17.89 -15.59 3.21
C PRO A 603 -18.38 -14.28 2.59
N THR A 604 -19.50 -13.74 3.06
CA THR A 604 -20.04 -12.46 2.61
C THR A 604 -19.30 -11.25 3.20
N GLY A 605 -18.18 -11.48 3.89
CA GLY A 605 -17.56 -10.50 4.80
C GLY A 605 -18.53 -10.13 5.93
N ALA A 606 -18.02 -9.79 7.12
CA ALA A 606 -18.89 -9.36 8.23
C ALA A 606 -19.54 -7.96 8.01
N ALA A 607 -19.56 -7.45 6.78
CA ALA A 607 -19.94 -6.08 6.44
C ALA A 607 -21.42 -5.90 6.04
N HIS A 608 -22.25 -6.94 6.11
CA HIS A 608 -23.69 -6.81 5.90
C HIS A 608 -24.48 -7.11 7.19
N ASP A 609 -25.30 -6.14 7.58
CA ASP A 609 -26.46 -6.23 8.49
C ASP A 609 -26.25 -6.44 10.00
N HIS A 610 -25.11 -6.03 10.54
CA HIS A 610 -24.98 -5.90 12.00
C HIS A 610 -24.73 -4.45 12.39
N GLU A 611 -25.73 -3.82 13.03
CA GLU A 611 -25.46 -2.66 13.85
C GLU A 611 -24.26 -2.97 14.77
N PRO A 612 -23.29 -2.05 14.88
CA PRO A 612 -22.12 -2.29 15.70
C PRO A 612 -22.56 -2.59 17.13
N SER A 613 -22.22 -3.78 17.62
CA SER A 613 -22.56 -4.20 18.98
C SER A 613 -22.09 -3.15 20.00
N ILE A 614 -22.77 -3.02 21.14
CA ILE A 614 -22.38 -2.07 22.20
C ILE A 614 -20.91 -2.27 22.59
N LEU A 615 -20.45 -3.53 22.66
CA LEU A 615 -19.05 -3.85 22.90
C LEU A 615 -18.12 -3.31 21.80
N GLY A 616 -18.51 -3.47 20.53
CA GLY A 616 -17.78 -2.93 19.37
C GLY A 616 -17.73 -1.39 19.34
N ILE A 617 -18.81 -0.71 19.72
CA ILE A 617 -18.83 0.75 19.83
C ILE A 617 -17.91 1.22 20.98
N VAL A 618 -18.00 0.60 22.15
CA VAL A 618 -17.15 0.95 23.31
C VAL A 618 -15.68 0.66 23.01
N ALA A 619 -15.38 -0.50 22.42
CA ALA A 619 -14.01 -0.83 22.02
C ALA A 619 -13.51 0.09 20.91
N GLY A 620 -14.34 0.41 19.91
CA GLY A 620 -14.00 1.29 18.79
C GLY A 620 -13.72 2.72 19.24
N THR A 621 -14.57 3.28 20.10
CA THR A 621 -14.35 4.60 20.71
C THR A 621 -13.08 4.64 21.56
N LEU A 622 -12.84 3.60 22.38
CA LEU A 622 -11.61 3.48 23.17
C LEU A 622 -10.37 3.40 22.27
N LEU A 623 -10.39 2.52 21.27
CA LEU A 623 -9.30 2.34 20.31
C LEU A 623 -9.00 3.65 19.57
N LEU A 624 -10.04 4.36 19.12
CA LEU A 624 -9.92 5.66 18.46
C LEU A 624 -9.32 6.71 19.40
N ALA A 625 -9.73 6.75 20.67
CA ALA A 625 -9.17 7.68 21.65
C ALA A 625 -7.68 7.43 21.91
N ILE A 626 -7.26 6.17 22.04
CA ILE A 626 -5.85 5.80 22.19
C ILE A 626 -5.09 6.16 20.90
N ALA A 627 -5.67 5.90 19.73
CA ALA A 627 -5.07 6.22 18.43
C ALA A 627 -4.84 7.73 18.25
N LEU A 628 -5.83 8.55 18.57
CA LEU A 628 -5.72 10.02 18.53
C LEU A 628 -4.62 10.52 19.46
N ARG A 629 -4.55 9.98 20.69
CA ARG A 629 -3.48 10.33 21.64
C ARG A 629 -2.09 9.97 21.12
N ALA A 630 -1.93 8.79 20.52
CA ALA A 630 -0.69 8.33 19.92
C ALA A 630 -0.24 9.26 18.77
N ILE A 631 -1.18 9.62 17.87
CA ILE A 631 -0.92 10.53 16.75
C ILE A 631 -0.50 11.91 17.24
N VAL A 632 -1.25 12.49 18.20
CA VAL A 632 -0.95 13.82 18.77
C VAL A 632 0.44 13.84 19.41
N ARG A 633 0.81 12.80 20.16
CA ARG A 633 2.16 12.69 20.73
C ARG A 633 3.25 12.62 19.68
N ARG A 634 3.04 11.83 18.62
CA ARG A 634 4.01 11.69 17.53
C ARG A 634 4.21 13.00 16.80
N VAL A 635 3.12 13.71 16.49
CA VAL A 635 3.16 15.03 15.83
C VAL A 635 3.80 16.09 16.73
N SER A 636 3.57 16.07 18.04
CA SER A 636 4.19 17.01 18.99
C SER A 636 5.69 16.77 19.21
N ASN A 637 6.18 15.55 18.95
CA ASN A 637 7.57 15.17 19.12
C ASN A 637 8.37 15.18 17.80
N SER A 638 7.72 15.47 16.67
CA SER A 638 8.31 15.62 15.33
C SER A 638 8.52 17.10 15.01
#